data_AF-A0A0P9SAX1-F1
#
_entry.id   AF-A0A0P9SAX1-F1
#
_cell.length_a   1.000
_cell.length_b   1.000
_cell.length_c   1.000
_cell.angle_alpha   90.00
_cell.angle_beta   90.00
_cell.angle_gamma   90.00
#
_symmetry.space_group_name_H-M   'P 1'
#
loop_
_entity.id
_entity.type
_entity.pdbx_description
1 polymer ?
#
loop_
_entity_poly.entity_id
_entity_poly.type
_entity_poly.pdbx_seq_one_letter_code
_entity_poly.pdbx_strand_id
1 'polypeptide(L)'
;MTQSAATILIIDDDVHVRDLLEVLLQNQGYRTLTAESGELGLAMVELQAPDLILLDIMMPGMDGYEVASQLKASKSTANIPIIMLSALDEQSARLSGLEAGAEEYLNKPVDSAELWLRVRNLLRLKAFGDYLKNHSLILEDQLQQRTIDLERFRTVMDASEDAIFLINRNTMSLIEFNRRACQLLGYTAEELSHKTPAELGETSMEQLEVVYDQIIAGKGPSEPLETQIRDKSGRDVEVEIHRQAYRTGEDWVIVGIVRDITRRKESDQRLLTMAHYDALTGLPNRDLFFTSLQMGVTQAAISRWKLAALTVNLDGVKNINETWGHVLGDEVLLEVSHRLSECLNASDTLGRVDGDQFALILMLRDGQADTRQTLDRIRNALRVPFQLEGQSIVMTASIGIALYPEDGEDSRELIKHAYTAMNSAKKIGPDNYRFYTPQMNADVSARLDLEAALRDAVQKQAFEIVYQPKLNLTDNRVCGLEALLRWPRPGQSGISPAVFVPVLESLGLIGEVGNWVVDSVCAQIARWQRSGLGSFQVAVNISGQQISSSSLVADIRQALEKHKVAPQWLEVELTESSLMENTSHTIATLGALRANGVSISIDDFGTGYSSLAYLRRFPIDKLKIDIAFIREVTSNPQDAAIARAIIELAHSLDLKVIAEGVETPEQLAFLRENHCDQIQGYLISKPLPLGELEVFLRSPASRVG
;
A
#
# COMPACT_ATOMS: atom_id res chain seq x y z
N MET A 1 62.58 -13.75 53.00
CA MET A 1 63.62 -13.99 51.98
C MET A 1 64.94 -14.10 52.69
N THR A 2 65.60 -15.24 52.61
CA THR A 2 66.99 -15.43 53.05
C THR A 2 67.85 -14.43 52.27
N GLN A 3 68.27 -13.34 52.92
CA GLN A 3 69.15 -12.36 52.29
C GLN A 3 70.48 -13.07 52.02
N SER A 4 70.70 -13.40 50.75
CA SER A 4 72.04 -13.68 50.23
C SER A 4 72.97 -12.58 50.72
N ALA A 5 74.08 -12.95 51.36
CA ALA A 5 75.12 -12.00 51.74
C ALA A 5 75.54 -11.20 50.49
N ALA A 6 75.48 -9.87 50.57
CA ALA A 6 75.86 -9.00 49.47
C ALA A 6 77.32 -9.23 49.08
N THR A 7 77.60 -9.23 47.79
CA THR A 7 78.94 -9.51 47.24
C THR A 7 79.67 -8.21 46.99
N ILE A 8 80.84 -8.02 47.59
CA ILE A 8 81.65 -6.81 47.46
C ILE A 8 82.92 -7.18 46.69
N LEU A 9 83.16 -6.50 45.57
CA LEU A 9 84.40 -6.65 44.81
C LEU A 9 85.43 -5.63 45.28
N ILE A 10 86.62 -6.07 45.65
CA ILE A 10 87.72 -5.24 46.12
C ILE A 10 88.80 -5.25 45.03
N ILE A 11 89.09 -4.09 44.46
CA ILE A 11 90.05 -3.91 43.37
C ILE A 11 91.16 -3.00 43.90
N ASP A 12 92.35 -3.54 44.11
CA ASP A 12 93.50 -2.82 44.69
C ASP A 12 94.77 -3.57 44.26
N ASP A 13 95.88 -2.90 43.95
CA ASP A 13 97.11 -3.57 43.53
C ASP A 13 97.92 -4.10 44.74
N ASP A 14 97.74 -3.53 45.93
CA ASP A 14 98.40 -3.96 47.17
C ASP A 14 97.67 -5.14 47.83
N VAL A 15 98.34 -6.30 47.85
CA VAL A 15 97.83 -7.54 48.47
C VAL A 15 97.49 -7.36 49.94
N HIS A 16 98.25 -6.57 50.70
CA HIS A 16 97.99 -6.38 52.13
C HIS A 16 96.71 -5.58 52.37
N VAL A 17 96.41 -4.62 51.49
CA VAL A 17 95.18 -3.83 51.55
C VAL A 17 93.98 -4.71 51.19
N ARG A 18 94.09 -5.52 50.13
CA ARG A 18 93.03 -6.49 49.76
C ARG A 18 92.73 -7.46 50.90
N ASP A 19 93.75 -8.09 51.48
CA ASP A 19 93.58 -9.05 52.58
C ASP A 19 92.94 -8.39 53.82
N LEU A 20 93.35 -7.17 54.16
CA LEU A 20 92.77 -6.42 55.26
C LEU A 20 91.28 -6.11 55.02
N LEU A 21 90.94 -5.55 53.85
CA LEU A 21 89.56 -5.21 53.52
C LEU A 21 88.67 -6.44 53.42
N GLU A 22 89.20 -7.54 52.89
CA GLU A 22 88.52 -8.82 52.84
C GLU A 22 88.16 -9.30 54.24
N VAL A 23 89.12 -9.35 55.17
CA VAL A 23 88.87 -9.76 56.56
C VAL A 23 87.86 -8.84 57.25
N LEU A 24 87.97 -7.52 57.06
CA LEU A 24 87.06 -6.55 57.67
C LEU A 24 85.62 -6.72 57.17
N LEU A 25 85.41 -6.95 55.87
CA LEU A 25 84.09 -7.10 55.27
C LEU A 25 83.47 -8.48 55.52
N GLN A 26 84.27 -9.55 55.46
CA GLN A 26 83.80 -10.90 55.77
C GLN A 26 83.34 -11.03 57.23
N ASN A 27 84.03 -10.37 58.17
CA ASN A 27 83.61 -10.31 59.58
C ASN A 27 82.24 -9.63 59.78
N GLN A 28 81.82 -8.79 58.82
CA GLN A 28 80.50 -8.13 58.83
C GLN A 28 79.44 -8.93 58.05
N GLY A 29 79.79 -10.13 57.56
CA GLY A 29 78.88 -11.06 56.88
C GLY A 29 78.72 -10.83 55.38
N TYR A 30 79.58 -10.01 54.75
CA TYR A 30 79.61 -9.83 53.31
C TYR A 30 80.40 -10.93 52.61
N ARG A 31 80.04 -11.24 51.36
CA ARG A 31 80.89 -12.04 50.47
C ARG A 31 81.89 -11.10 49.79
N THR A 32 83.14 -11.49 49.70
CA THR A 32 84.17 -10.67 49.05
C THR A 32 84.69 -11.39 47.81
N LEU A 33 85.00 -10.58 46.80
CA LEU A 33 85.78 -10.97 45.63
C LEU A 33 86.96 -9.99 45.56
N THR A 34 88.12 -10.43 45.12
CA THR A 34 89.32 -9.58 45.05
C THR A 34 89.91 -9.60 43.64
N ALA A 35 90.39 -8.44 43.19
CA ALA A 35 91.08 -8.28 41.92
C ALA A 35 92.38 -7.47 42.13
N GLU A 36 93.47 -7.91 41.51
CA GLU A 36 94.79 -7.29 41.65
C GLU A 36 95.07 -6.14 40.65
N SER A 37 94.16 -5.93 39.68
CA SER A 37 94.24 -4.83 38.71
C SER A 37 92.85 -4.40 38.25
N GLY A 38 92.76 -3.21 37.66
CA GLY A 38 91.52 -2.68 37.09
C GLY A 38 90.93 -3.57 35.99
N GLU A 39 91.77 -4.12 35.10
CA GLU A 39 91.34 -5.01 34.01
C GLU A 39 90.74 -6.31 34.53
N LEU A 40 91.35 -6.91 35.54
CA LEU A 40 90.83 -8.13 36.17
C LEU A 40 89.53 -7.83 36.92
N GLY A 41 89.43 -6.66 37.56
CA GLY A 41 88.20 -6.18 38.18
C GLY A 41 87.04 -6.05 37.20
N LEU A 42 87.25 -5.40 36.05
CA LEU A 42 86.23 -5.29 35.00
C LEU A 42 85.78 -6.65 34.47
N ALA A 43 86.73 -7.56 34.18
CA ALA A 43 86.41 -8.91 33.72
C ALA A 43 85.58 -9.70 34.75
N MET A 44 85.85 -9.52 36.04
CA MET A 44 85.06 -10.13 37.12
C MET A 44 83.64 -9.58 37.19
N VAL A 45 83.44 -8.27 36.98
CA VAL A 45 82.10 -7.66 36.96
C VAL A 45 81.26 -8.17 35.79
N GLU A 46 81.86 -8.39 34.62
CA GLU A 46 81.16 -8.97 33.47
C GLU A 46 80.70 -10.41 33.71
N LEU A 47 81.53 -11.21 34.38
CA LEU A 47 81.19 -12.60 34.75
C LEU A 47 80.12 -12.66 35.85
N GLN A 48 80.25 -11.81 36.86
CA GLN A 48 79.32 -11.74 37.99
C GLN A 48 79.30 -10.32 38.57
N ALA A 49 78.21 -9.59 38.32
CA ALA A 49 78.04 -8.25 38.85
C ALA A 49 78.00 -8.26 40.40
N PRO A 50 78.92 -7.56 41.08
CA PRO A 50 78.89 -7.42 42.52
C PRO A 50 77.80 -6.45 42.98
N ASP A 51 77.54 -6.45 44.28
CA ASP A 51 76.61 -5.53 44.92
C ASP A 51 77.22 -4.19 45.26
N LEU A 52 78.54 -4.12 45.43
CA LEU A 52 79.32 -2.91 45.66
C LEU A 52 80.77 -3.16 45.27
N ILE A 53 81.48 -2.11 44.85
CA ILE A 53 82.90 -2.18 44.48
C ILE A 53 83.70 -1.25 45.40
N LEU A 54 84.76 -1.77 46.04
CA LEU A 54 85.83 -0.97 46.61
C LEU A 54 86.95 -0.89 45.58
N LEU A 55 87.36 0.31 45.22
CA LEU A 55 88.24 0.53 44.07
C LEU A 55 89.39 1.45 44.45
N ASP A 56 90.61 0.94 44.38
CA ASP A 56 91.79 1.77 44.55
C ASP A 56 91.97 2.74 43.39
N ILE A 57 92.41 3.95 43.70
CA ILE A 57 92.64 4.98 42.69
C ILE A 57 93.95 4.72 41.95
N MET A 58 95.03 4.39 42.66
CA MET A 58 96.38 4.36 42.11
C MET A 58 96.83 2.92 41.83
N MET A 59 96.41 2.39 40.67
CA MET A 59 96.81 1.04 40.22
C MET A 59 97.69 1.09 38.97
N PRO A 60 98.64 0.16 38.77
CA PRO A 60 99.43 0.05 37.55
C PRO A 60 98.56 -0.33 36.35
N GLY A 61 98.80 0.30 35.20
CA GLY A 61 98.04 0.04 33.97
C GLY A 61 96.78 0.90 33.91
N MET A 62 95.65 0.35 34.35
CA MET A 62 94.36 1.04 34.43
C MET A 62 94.12 1.57 35.84
N ASP A 63 93.95 2.88 35.97
CA ASP A 63 93.66 3.52 37.26
C ASP A 63 92.19 3.34 37.69
N GLY A 64 91.90 3.65 38.96
CA GLY A 64 90.54 3.51 39.49
C GLY A 64 89.51 4.43 38.84
N TYR A 65 89.91 5.57 38.29
CA TYR A 65 88.97 6.48 37.63
C TYR A 65 88.50 5.89 36.30
N GLU A 66 89.41 5.29 35.54
CA GLU A 66 89.12 4.65 34.27
C GLU A 66 88.19 3.43 34.46
N VAL A 67 88.45 2.60 35.48
CA VAL A 67 87.56 1.48 35.85
C VAL A 67 86.16 1.98 36.22
N ALA A 68 86.05 3.00 37.09
CA ALA A 68 84.75 3.54 37.50
C ALA A 68 83.97 4.11 36.31
N SER A 69 84.64 4.88 35.44
CA SER A 69 84.02 5.47 34.25
C SER A 69 83.47 4.41 33.29
N GLN A 70 84.23 3.34 33.04
CA GLN A 70 83.78 2.24 32.18
C GLN A 70 82.57 1.50 32.78
N LEU A 71 82.58 1.24 34.09
CA LEU A 71 81.46 0.61 34.78
C LEU A 71 80.20 1.48 34.76
N LYS A 72 80.33 2.79 34.90
CA LYS A 72 79.21 3.74 34.85
C LYS A 72 78.68 4.01 33.44
N ALA A 73 79.50 3.81 32.41
CA ALA A 73 79.08 3.97 31.01
C ALA A 73 78.13 2.85 30.53
N SER A 74 78.20 1.65 31.12
CA SER A 74 77.35 0.52 30.73
C SER A 74 76.05 0.45 31.55
N LYS A 75 74.91 0.33 30.86
CA LYS A 75 73.58 0.22 31.50
C LYS A 75 73.43 -0.97 32.45
N SER A 76 74.18 -2.06 32.23
CA SER A 76 74.12 -3.26 33.08
C SER A 76 74.89 -3.12 34.39
N THR A 77 75.88 -2.23 34.44
CA THR A 77 76.80 -2.07 35.59
C THR A 77 76.72 -0.69 36.24
N ALA A 78 76.08 0.30 35.60
CA ALA A 78 76.02 1.68 36.07
C ALA A 78 75.40 1.85 37.47
N ASN A 79 74.50 0.94 37.85
CA ASN A 79 73.84 0.96 39.16
C ASN A 79 74.65 0.30 40.27
N ILE A 80 75.83 -0.25 39.98
CA ILE A 80 76.69 -0.86 41.00
C ILE A 80 77.41 0.28 41.75
N PRO A 81 77.20 0.44 43.07
CA PRO A 81 77.85 1.48 43.84
C PRO A 81 79.35 1.22 43.97
N ILE A 82 80.15 2.28 43.85
CA ILE A 82 81.61 2.28 43.90
C ILE A 82 82.07 3.17 45.06
N ILE A 83 82.96 2.65 45.90
CA ILE A 83 83.70 3.41 46.92
C ILE A 83 85.16 3.46 46.50
N MET A 84 85.67 4.66 46.27
CA MET A 84 87.08 4.86 45.89
C MET A 84 87.98 4.80 47.13
N LEU A 85 89.16 4.19 47.03
CA LEU A 85 90.18 4.14 48.08
C LEU A 85 91.37 5.02 47.66
N SER A 86 91.85 5.93 48.50
CA SER A 86 93.09 6.67 48.17
C SER A 86 93.92 7.11 49.37
N ALA A 87 95.16 7.49 49.10
CA ALA A 87 96.13 7.90 50.10
C ALA A 87 95.76 9.23 50.79
N LEU A 88 96.29 9.44 52.00
CA LEU A 88 96.09 10.68 52.76
C LEU A 88 96.73 11.88 52.03
N ASP A 89 95.93 12.95 51.90
CA ASP A 89 96.29 14.34 51.55
C ASP A 89 96.04 14.88 50.12
N GLU A 90 95.13 14.31 49.32
CA GLU A 90 94.67 14.92 48.05
C GLU A 90 93.16 15.22 47.99
N GLN A 91 92.79 16.48 48.27
CA GLN A 91 91.41 16.96 48.06
C GLN A 91 90.96 16.86 46.59
N SER A 92 91.90 16.94 45.65
CA SER A 92 91.70 16.74 44.20
C SER A 92 91.27 15.32 43.83
N ALA A 93 91.79 14.31 44.53
CA ALA A 93 91.50 12.91 44.25
C ALA A 93 90.03 12.54 44.57
N ARG A 94 89.45 13.19 45.59
CA ARG A 94 88.04 13.04 45.97
C ARG A 94 87.07 13.57 44.92
N LEU A 95 87.31 14.79 44.43
CA LEU A 95 86.46 15.41 43.40
C LEU A 95 86.48 14.59 42.10
N SER A 96 87.68 14.19 41.67
CA SER A 96 87.86 13.37 40.46
C SER A 96 87.17 12.01 40.57
N GLY A 97 87.13 11.41 41.77
CA GLY A 97 86.45 10.12 41.99
C GLY A 97 84.94 10.20 41.88
N LEU A 98 84.35 11.28 42.41
CA LEU A 98 82.92 11.54 42.26
C LEU A 98 82.55 11.88 40.80
N GLU A 99 83.41 12.62 40.10
CA GLU A 99 83.23 12.93 38.67
C GLU A 99 83.34 11.68 37.78
N ALA A 100 84.20 10.72 38.14
CA ALA A 100 84.28 9.41 37.50
C ALA A 100 83.07 8.50 37.79
N GLY A 101 82.16 8.94 38.68
CA GLY A 101 80.89 8.31 38.98
C GLY A 101 80.89 7.42 40.21
N ALA A 102 81.93 7.44 41.05
CA ALA A 102 81.86 6.78 42.35
C ALA A 102 80.91 7.53 43.30
N GLU A 103 80.18 6.79 44.13
CA GLU A 103 79.23 7.36 45.08
C GLU A 103 79.91 7.85 46.37
N GLU A 104 81.01 7.21 46.75
CA GLU A 104 81.70 7.48 48.01
C GLU A 104 83.21 7.28 47.89
N TYR A 105 83.94 7.66 48.94
CA TYR A 105 85.40 7.61 48.97
C TYR A 105 85.94 7.33 50.39
N LEU A 106 87.01 6.55 50.54
CA LEU A 106 87.70 6.24 51.81
C LEU A 106 89.21 6.52 51.74
N ASN A 107 89.79 7.01 52.85
CA ASN A 107 91.23 7.22 52.97
C ASN A 107 91.96 5.94 53.40
N LYS A 108 93.19 5.75 52.92
CA LYS A 108 94.16 4.75 53.40
C LYS A 108 95.08 5.38 54.48
N PRO A 109 95.32 4.75 55.64
CA PRO A 109 94.79 3.44 56.06
C PRO A 109 93.28 3.52 56.38
N VAL A 110 92.55 2.48 55.98
CA VAL A 110 91.08 2.44 56.06
C VAL A 110 90.61 2.23 57.50
N ASP A 111 89.76 3.13 57.99
CA ASP A 111 89.06 2.97 59.27
C ASP A 111 87.89 1.97 59.12
N SER A 112 87.83 0.99 60.01
CA SER A 112 86.86 -0.11 59.91
C SER A 112 85.42 0.34 60.17
N ALA A 113 85.21 1.34 61.03
CA ALA A 113 83.88 1.89 61.29
C ALA A 113 83.39 2.71 60.10
N GLU A 114 84.29 3.49 59.48
CA GLU A 114 83.98 4.28 58.29
C GLU A 114 83.65 3.38 57.08
N LEU A 115 84.46 2.34 56.84
CA LEU A 115 84.23 1.36 55.77
C LEU A 115 82.86 0.71 55.89
N TRP A 116 82.56 0.17 57.08
CA TRP A 116 81.29 -0.51 57.32
C TRP A 116 80.09 0.43 57.11
N LEU A 117 80.18 1.67 57.61
CA LEU A 117 79.09 2.64 57.50
C LEU A 117 78.76 2.96 56.04
N ARG A 118 79.79 3.21 55.21
CA ARG A 118 79.63 3.55 53.79
C ARG A 118 79.10 2.38 52.98
N VAL A 119 79.68 1.19 53.16
CA VAL A 119 79.24 -0.04 52.49
C VAL A 119 77.78 -0.34 52.81
N ARG A 120 77.39 -0.32 54.09
CA ARG A 120 76.02 -0.61 54.53
C ARG A 120 75.01 0.38 53.93
N ASN A 121 75.33 1.68 53.92
CA ASN A 121 74.41 2.70 53.43
C ASN A 121 74.19 2.59 51.91
N LEU A 122 75.24 2.37 51.12
CA LEU A 122 75.14 2.24 49.67
C LEU A 122 74.39 0.97 49.25
N LEU A 123 74.66 -0.17 49.90
CA LEU A 123 73.91 -1.40 49.66
C LEU A 123 72.42 -1.25 49.94
N ARG A 124 72.05 -0.49 50.99
CA ARG A 124 70.65 -0.18 51.30
C ARG A 124 69.99 0.68 50.22
N LEU A 125 70.70 1.66 49.68
CA LEU A 125 70.20 2.53 48.60
C LEU A 125 69.98 1.73 47.31
N LYS A 126 70.93 0.88 46.92
CA LYS A 126 70.80 -0.02 45.76
C LYS A 126 69.55 -0.92 45.88
N ALA A 127 69.40 -1.59 47.02
CA ALA A 127 68.27 -2.49 47.26
C ALA A 127 66.90 -1.78 47.17
N PHE A 128 66.82 -0.52 47.58
CA PHE A 128 65.59 0.27 47.47
C PHE A 128 65.29 0.66 46.01
N GLY A 129 66.30 1.04 45.24
CA GLY A 129 66.15 1.35 43.82
C GLY A 129 65.65 0.15 43.00
N ASP A 130 66.22 -1.03 43.24
CA ASP A 130 65.82 -2.27 42.57
C ASP A 130 64.37 -2.67 42.88
N TYR A 131 63.93 -2.45 44.13
CA TYR A 131 62.55 -2.70 44.55
C TYR A 131 61.54 -1.84 43.78
N LEU A 132 61.79 -0.52 43.67
CA LEU A 132 60.87 0.40 42.99
C LEU A 132 60.68 0.06 41.51
N LYS A 133 61.77 -0.31 40.83
CA LYS A 133 61.73 -0.68 39.41
C LYS A 133 60.87 -1.92 39.16
N ASN A 134 61.01 -2.95 39.98
CA ASN A 134 60.22 -4.17 39.86
C ASN A 134 58.74 -3.92 40.17
N HIS A 135 58.43 -3.06 41.14
CA HIS A 135 57.05 -2.73 41.49
C HIS A 135 56.33 -1.96 40.37
N SER A 136 57.02 -1.04 39.69
CA SER A 136 56.45 -0.28 38.57
C SER A 136 55.97 -1.19 37.43
N LEU A 137 56.78 -2.20 37.07
CA LEU A 137 56.46 -3.15 36.00
C LEU A 137 55.20 -3.96 36.30
N ILE A 138 55.03 -4.39 37.56
CA ILE A 138 53.84 -5.16 37.98
C ILE A 138 52.58 -4.30 37.89
N LEU A 139 52.67 -3.02 38.27
CA LEU A 139 51.53 -2.10 38.22
C LEU A 139 51.09 -1.80 36.78
N GLU A 140 52.04 -1.62 35.87
CA GLU A 140 51.75 -1.40 34.44
C GLU A 140 50.98 -2.59 33.83
N ASP A 141 51.42 -3.81 34.10
CA ASP A 141 50.74 -5.03 33.65
C ASP A 141 49.31 -5.14 34.20
N GLN A 142 49.12 -4.86 35.48
CA GLN A 142 47.78 -4.86 36.11
C GLN A 142 46.84 -3.81 35.51
N LEU A 143 47.34 -2.61 35.20
CA LEU A 143 46.55 -1.56 34.56
C LEU A 143 46.15 -1.93 33.13
N GLN A 144 47.07 -2.51 32.37
CA GLN A 144 46.79 -2.95 31.01
C GLN A 144 45.72 -4.04 30.99
N GLN A 145 45.80 -5.03 31.88
CA GLN A 145 44.83 -6.11 31.95
C GLN A 145 43.42 -5.60 32.33
N ARG A 146 43.32 -4.70 33.31
CA ARG A 146 42.03 -4.07 33.67
C ARG A 146 41.43 -3.27 32.52
N THR A 147 42.26 -2.60 31.73
CA THR A 147 41.80 -1.81 30.57
C THR A 147 41.18 -2.72 29.51
N ILE A 148 41.82 -3.85 29.19
CA ILE A 148 41.32 -4.84 28.23
C ILE A 148 39.97 -5.43 28.68
N ASP A 149 39.83 -5.77 29.96
CA ASP A 149 38.60 -6.35 30.49
C ASP A 149 37.42 -5.35 30.44
N LEU A 150 37.68 -4.07 30.75
CA LEU A 150 36.68 -3.00 30.64
C LEU A 150 36.24 -2.76 29.19
N GLU A 151 37.18 -2.75 28.25
CA GLU A 151 36.86 -2.61 26.82
C GLU A 151 36.04 -3.79 26.29
N ARG A 152 36.38 -5.02 26.71
CA ARG A 152 35.59 -6.22 26.38
C ARG A 152 34.18 -6.15 26.94
N PHE A 153 34.03 -5.76 28.21
CA PHE A 153 32.73 -5.61 28.84
C PHE A 153 31.85 -4.61 28.07
N ARG A 154 32.38 -3.41 27.76
CA ARG A 154 31.66 -2.40 26.96
C ARG A 154 31.27 -2.92 25.58
N THR A 155 32.18 -3.64 24.91
CA THR A 155 31.90 -4.21 23.59
C THR A 155 30.75 -5.21 23.62
N VAL A 156 30.67 -6.06 24.65
CA VAL A 156 29.56 -7.02 24.82
C VAL A 156 28.25 -6.29 25.10
N MET A 157 28.27 -5.27 25.95
CA MET A 157 27.09 -4.44 26.24
C MET A 157 26.58 -3.71 25.00
N ASP A 158 27.49 -3.16 24.18
CA ASP A 158 27.17 -2.45 22.94
C ASP A 158 26.74 -3.35 21.78
N ALA A 159 27.05 -4.65 21.84
CA ALA A 159 26.58 -5.64 20.87
C ALA A 159 25.08 -5.98 21.03
N SER A 160 24.46 -5.63 22.16
CA SER A 160 23.03 -5.80 22.40
C SER A 160 22.19 -4.84 21.53
N GLU A 161 21.12 -5.36 20.93
CA GLU A 161 20.13 -4.55 20.21
C GLU A 161 19.16 -3.81 21.16
N ASP A 162 19.08 -4.27 22.42
CA ASP A 162 18.31 -3.66 23.49
C ASP A 162 19.17 -2.67 24.30
N ALA A 163 18.54 -1.64 24.85
CA ALA A 163 19.20 -0.70 25.75
C ALA A 163 19.42 -1.37 27.11
N ILE A 164 20.65 -1.27 27.64
CA ILE A 164 20.99 -1.86 28.94
C ILE A 164 21.40 -0.74 29.90
N PHE A 165 20.87 -0.78 31.12
CA PHE A 165 21.17 0.14 32.21
C PHE A 165 21.60 -0.64 33.46
N LEU A 166 22.68 -0.22 34.10
CA LEU A 166 23.09 -0.65 35.43
C LEU A 166 22.77 0.47 36.40
N ILE A 167 21.90 0.20 37.36
CA ILE A 167 21.40 1.18 38.33
C ILE A 167 21.89 0.80 39.72
N ASN A 168 22.48 1.74 40.45
CA ASN A 168 22.82 1.52 41.85
C ASN A 168 21.53 1.61 42.67
N ARG A 169 21.15 0.55 43.40
CA ARG A 169 19.90 0.53 44.16
C ARG A 169 19.84 1.62 45.24
N ASN A 170 20.95 1.89 45.93
CA ASN A 170 20.97 2.79 47.08
C ASN A 170 20.87 4.25 46.67
N THR A 171 21.56 4.63 45.60
CA THR A 171 21.56 6.02 45.08
C THR A 171 20.54 6.26 43.96
N MET A 172 19.98 5.19 43.39
CA MET A 172 19.10 5.20 42.21
C MET A 172 19.73 5.82 40.95
N SER A 173 21.06 5.96 40.94
CA SER A 173 21.83 6.55 39.83
C SER A 173 22.20 5.51 38.77
N LEU A 174 22.33 5.96 37.53
CA LEU A 174 22.84 5.16 36.42
C LEU A 174 24.36 5.03 36.53
N ILE A 175 24.82 3.81 36.83
CA ILE A 175 26.24 3.46 36.94
C ILE A 175 26.86 3.34 35.54
N GLU A 176 26.20 2.58 34.67
CA GLU A 176 26.68 2.28 33.33
C GLU A 176 25.51 1.96 32.40
N PHE A 177 25.69 2.20 31.11
CA PHE A 177 24.70 1.92 30.08
C PHE A 177 25.39 1.75 28.74
N ASN A 178 24.76 1.02 27.83
CA ASN A 178 25.30 0.79 26.50
C ASN A 178 24.95 1.93 25.53
N ARG A 179 25.59 1.94 24.36
CA ARG A 179 25.35 2.90 23.28
C ARG A 179 23.89 2.92 22.83
N ARG A 180 23.20 1.77 22.89
CA ARG A 180 21.79 1.66 22.51
C ARG A 180 20.88 2.48 23.42
N ALA A 181 21.16 2.54 24.72
CA ALA A 181 20.45 3.40 25.67
C ALA A 181 20.51 4.88 25.29
N CYS A 182 21.70 5.38 24.93
CA CYS A 182 21.87 6.75 24.45
C CYS A 182 21.08 7.01 23.15
N GLN A 183 21.09 6.08 22.21
CA GLN A 183 20.34 6.21 20.95
C GLN A 183 18.83 6.20 21.16
N LEU A 184 18.33 5.32 22.03
CA LEU A 184 16.91 5.20 22.34
C LEU A 184 16.36 6.49 22.95
N LEU A 185 17.09 7.07 23.91
CA LEU A 185 16.64 8.23 24.67
C LEU A 185 17.11 9.58 24.10
N GLY A 186 18.01 9.58 23.13
CA GLY A 186 18.56 10.80 22.51
C GLY A 186 19.48 11.64 23.41
N TYR A 187 19.94 11.08 24.53
CA TYR A 187 20.93 11.72 25.41
C TYR A 187 22.36 11.34 25.00
N THR A 188 23.29 12.26 25.22
CA THR A 188 24.72 11.91 25.23
C THR A 188 25.05 11.09 26.47
N ALA A 189 26.16 10.34 26.46
CA ALA A 189 26.56 9.54 27.61
C ALA A 189 26.78 10.40 28.87
N GLU A 190 27.40 11.57 28.73
CA GLU A 190 27.61 12.49 29.84
C GLU A 190 26.27 12.97 30.44
N GLU A 191 25.32 13.38 29.61
CA GLU A 191 23.99 13.80 30.07
C GLU A 191 23.22 12.66 30.75
N LEU A 192 23.28 11.45 30.18
CA LEU A 192 22.55 10.28 30.69
C LEU A 192 23.11 9.80 32.03
N SER A 193 24.41 9.94 32.27
CA SER A 193 25.06 9.59 33.55
C SER A 193 24.54 10.38 34.76
N HIS A 194 23.92 11.54 34.51
CA HIS A 194 23.33 12.39 35.54
C HIS A 194 21.81 12.19 35.67
N LYS A 195 21.25 11.15 35.05
CA LYS A 195 19.83 10.83 35.12
C LYS A 195 19.55 9.64 36.02
N THR A 196 18.34 9.62 36.56
CA THR A 196 17.75 8.48 37.28
C THR A 196 16.63 7.85 36.45
N PRO A 197 16.28 6.57 36.68
CA PRO A 197 15.15 5.94 35.99
C PRO A 197 13.82 6.69 36.15
N ALA A 198 13.59 7.34 37.30
CA ALA A 198 12.40 8.16 37.54
C ALA A 198 12.34 9.40 36.63
N GLU A 199 13.49 10.05 36.39
CA GLU A 199 13.57 11.22 35.48
C GLU A 199 13.42 10.85 34.00
N LEU A 200 13.63 9.57 33.66
CA LEU A 200 13.34 9.03 32.33
C LEU A 200 11.84 8.72 32.15
N GLY A 201 10.98 9.12 33.10
CA GLY A 201 9.53 9.12 32.93
C GLY A 201 8.86 7.75 33.08
N GLU A 202 9.56 6.75 33.59
CA GLU A 202 8.99 5.41 33.78
C GLU A 202 7.87 5.41 34.83
N THR A 203 8.19 5.83 36.06
CA THR A 203 7.25 6.07 37.15
C THR A 203 7.93 6.86 38.27
N SER A 204 7.24 7.13 39.38
CA SER A 204 7.80 7.82 40.53
C SER A 204 8.94 7.04 41.19
N MET A 205 9.88 7.77 41.80
CA MET A 205 11.01 7.17 42.52
C MET A 205 10.55 6.17 43.59
N GLU A 206 9.52 6.52 44.38
CA GLU A 206 8.98 5.66 45.43
C GLU A 206 8.46 4.32 44.89
N GLN A 207 7.82 4.32 43.72
CA GLN A 207 7.34 3.08 43.09
C GLN A 207 8.49 2.23 42.57
N LEU A 208 9.52 2.85 41.99
CA LEU A 208 10.71 2.14 41.53
C LEU A 208 11.48 1.50 42.68
N GLU A 209 11.59 2.17 43.83
CA GLU A 209 12.20 1.61 45.03
C GLU A 209 11.48 0.32 45.47
N VAL A 210 10.14 0.36 45.53
CA VAL A 210 9.33 -0.82 45.86
C VAL A 210 9.54 -1.94 44.85
N VAL A 211 9.55 -1.64 43.55
CA VAL A 211 9.79 -2.65 42.49
C VAL A 211 11.18 -3.25 42.63
N TYR A 212 12.21 -2.45 42.85
CA TYR A 212 13.58 -2.95 42.99
C TYR A 212 13.76 -3.79 44.25
N ASP A 213 13.15 -3.41 45.37
CA ASP A 213 13.19 -4.19 46.62
C ASP A 213 12.49 -5.55 46.45
N GLN A 214 11.39 -5.59 45.70
CA GLN A 214 10.72 -6.84 45.36
C GLN A 214 11.61 -7.74 44.48
N ILE A 215 12.28 -7.18 43.47
CA ILE A 215 13.22 -7.92 42.61
C ILE A 215 14.38 -8.49 43.44
N ILE A 216 14.97 -7.68 44.32
CA ILE A 216 16.05 -8.11 45.24
C ILE A 216 15.57 -9.25 46.15
N ALA A 217 14.33 -9.17 46.64
CA ALA A 217 13.72 -10.22 47.47
C ALA A 217 13.31 -11.49 46.69
N GLY A 218 13.58 -11.56 45.37
CA GLY A 218 13.17 -12.66 44.51
C GLY A 218 11.65 -12.74 44.27
N LYS A 219 10.93 -11.65 44.54
CA LYS A 219 9.47 -11.51 44.39
C LYS A 219 9.07 -10.51 43.32
N GLY A 220 10.04 -10.03 42.53
CA GLY A 220 9.78 -9.14 41.41
C GLY A 220 8.96 -9.80 40.31
N PRO A 221 8.35 -9.02 39.42
CA PRO A 221 7.60 -9.55 38.28
C PRO A 221 8.50 -10.43 37.41
N SER A 222 8.02 -11.65 37.09
CA SER A 222 8.72 -12.59 36.21
C SER A 222 8.53 -12.26 34.72
N GLU A 223 7.48 -11.49 34.41
CA GLU A 223 7.17 -11.06 33.06
C GLU A 223 7.73 -9.65 32.81
N PRO A 224 8.20 -9.36 31.59
CA PRO A 224 8.65 -8.03 31.23
C PRO A 224 7.48 -7.03 31.30
N LEU A 225 7.76 -5.82 31.77
CA LEU A 225 6.78 -4.76 31.92
C LEU A 225 6.72 -3.92 30.66
N GLU A 226 5.56 -3.85 30.01
CA GLU A 226 5.29 -2.86 28.97
C GLU A 226 4.90 -1.53 29.61
N THR A 227 5.64 -0.47 29.31
CA THR A 227 5.40 0.88 29.83
C THR A 227 5.93 1.93 28.86
N GLN A 228 5.78 3.20 29.21
CA GLN A 228 6.36 4.32 28.47
C GLN A 228 7.52 4.94 29.24
N ILE A 229 8.53 5.37 28.50
CA ILE A 229 9.63 6.22 29.00
C ILE A 229 9.77 7.43 28.11
N ARG A 230 10.44 8.48 28.59
CA ARG A 230 10.54 9.76 27.90
C ARG A 230 11.94 10.00 27.37
N ASP A 231 12.03 10.33 26.10
CA ASP A 231 13.29 10.75 25.47
C ASP A 231 13.63 12.22 25.80
N LYS A 232 14.82 12.67 25.39
CA LYS A 232 15.29 14.05 25.60
C LYS A 232 14.38 15.13 25.01
N SER A 233 13.63 14.82 23.96
CA SER A 233 12.70 15.75 23.31
C SER A 233 11.37 15.87 24.05
N GLY A 234 11.13 15.03 25.06
CA GLY A 234 9.87 14.95 25.78
C GLY A 234 8.85 14.01 25.15
N ARG A 235 9.23 13.26 24.11
CA ARG A 235 8.38 12.27 23.46
C ARG A 235 8.36 10.98 24.27
N ASP A 236 7.18 10.41 24.43
CA ASP A 236 6.99 9.11 25.06
C ASP A 236 7.36 7.99 24.07
N VAL A 237 8.14 7.02 24.54
CA VAL A 237 8.65 5.86 23.82
C VAL A 237 8.09 4.61 24.48
N GLU A 238 7.42 3.77 23.70
CA GLU A 238 6.84 2.51 24.17
C GLU A 238 7.95 1.47 24.35
N VAL A 239 8.12 0.96 25.57
CA VAL A 239 9.19 0.04 25.92
C VAL A 239 8.72 -1.17 26.70
N GLU A 240 9.45 -2.26 26.52
CA GLU A 240 9.34 -3.49 27.30
C GLU A 240 10.59 -3.60 28.19
N ILE A 241 10.40 -3.63 29.51
CA ILE A 241 11.51 -3.58 30.48
C ILE A 241 11.59 -4.87 31.28
N HIS A 242 12.74 -5.52 31.24
CA HIS A 242 13.11 -6.67 32.08
C HIS A 242 14.21 -6.27 33.06
N ARG A 243 14.06 -6.64 34.34
CA ARG A 243 14.99 -6.25 35.40
C ARG A 243 15.50 -7.45 36.19
N GLN A 244 16.78 -7.41 36.52
CA GLN A 244 17.41 -8.39 37.41
C GLN A 244 18.30 -7.67 38.42
N ALA A 245 18.37 -8.20 39.64
CA ALA A 245 19.19 -7.66 40.70
C ALA A 245 20.45 -8.52 40.91
N TYR A 246 21.61 -7.88 41.00
CA TYR A 246 22.89 -8.50 41.31
C TYR A 246 23.51 -7.83 42.52
N ARG A 247 24.17 -8.63 43.35
CA ARG A 247 24.89 -8.12 44.53
C ARG A 247 26.36 -7.90 44.19
N THR A 248 26.85 -6.70 44.45
CA THR A 248 28.25 -6.28 44.24
C THR A 248 28.79 -5.73 45.55
N GLY A 249 29.49 -6.58 46.31
CA GLY A 249 29.97 -6.25 47.65
C GLY A 249 28.81 -6.08 48.65
N GLU A 250 28.68 -4.87 49.19
CA GLU A 250 27.59 -4.47 50.10
C GLU A 250 26.41 -3.81 49.37
N ASP A 251 26.57 -3.43 48.10
CA ASP A 251 25.54 -2.77 47.30
C ASP A 251 24.79 -3.75 46.38
N TRP A 252 23.59 -3.32 45.96
CA TRP A 252 22.79 -3.97 44.91
C TRP A 252 22.79 -3.15 43.63
N VAL A 253 22.95 -3.83 42.50
CA VAL A 253 22.84 -3.27 41.16
C VAL A 253 21.63 -3.88 40.46
N ILE A 254 20.77 -3.02 39.92
CA ILE A 254 19.66 -3.42 39.08
C ILE A 254 20.09 -3.30 37.63
N VAL A 255 20.08 -4.43 36.91
CA VAL A 255 20.28 -4.48 35.46
C VAL A 255 18.91 -4.37 34.81
N GLY A 256 18.66 -3.27 34.11
CA GLY A 256 17.47 -3.04 33.30
C GLY A 256 17.78 -3.24 31.83
N ILE A 257 17.12 -4.21 31.19
CA ILE A 257 17.11 -4.40 29.74
C ILE A 257 15.82 -3.80 29.21
N VAL A 258 15.95 -2.80 28.34
CA VAL A 258 14.85 -2.00 27.80
C VAL A 258 14.81 -2.17 26.29
N ARG A 259 13.72 -2.76 25.81
CA ARG A 259 13.46 -2.97 24.38
C ARG A 259 12.46 -1.94 23.87
N ASP A 260 12.78 -1.31 22.75
CA ASP A 260 11.84 -0.43 22.04
C ASP A 260 10.77 -1.25 21.31
N ILE A 261 9.52 -1.10 21.73
CA ILE A 261 8.36 -1.79 21.14
C ILE A 261 7.43 -0.80 20.41
N THR A 262 7.86 0.44 20.17
CA THR A 262 7.07 1.49 19.52
C THR A 262 6.51 1.01 18.18
N ARG A 263 7.36 0.44 17.31
CA ARG A 263 6.93 -0.10 16.01
C ARG A 263 5.93 -1.25 16.13
N ARG A 264 6.06 -2.09 17.15
CA ARG A 264 5.14 -3.20 17.41
C ARG A 264 3.77 -2.64 17.78
N LYS A 265 3.72 -1.73 18.76
CA LYS A 265 2.48 -1.06 19.20
C LYS A 265 1.80 -0.28 18.06
N GLU A 266 2.57 0.48 17.28
CA GLU A 266 2.04 1.19 16.10
C GLU A 266 1.45 0.23 15.06
N SER A 267 2.12 -0.91 14.82
CA SER A 267 1.64 -1.93 13.89
C SER A 267 0.37 -2.62 14.40
N ASP A 268 0.32 -2.98 15.68
CA ASP A 268 -0.85 -3.61 16.30
C ASP A 268 -2.05 -2.67 16.27
N GLN A 269 -1.84 -1.38 16.56
CA GLN A 269 -2.88 -0.36 16.47
C GLN A 269 -3.36 -0.18 15.03
N ARG A 270 -2.45 -0.15 14.04
CA ARG A 270 -2.81 -0.10 12.61
C ARG A 270 -3.60 -1.32 12.17
N LEU A 271 -3.22 -2.52 12.63
CA LEU A 271 -3.97 -3.75 12.35
C LEU A 271 -5.40 -3.69 12.89
N LEU A 272 -5.57 -3.20 14.12
CA LEU A 272 -6.90 -2.99 14.72
C LEU A 272 -7.73 -1.96 13.93
N THR A 273 -7.12 -0.86 13.50
CA THR A 273 -7.80 0.13 12.65
C THR A 273 -8.18 -0.45 11.29
N MET A 274 -7.28 -1.17 10.62
CA MET A 274 -7.55 -1.79 9.30
C MET A 274 -8.61 -2.90 9.37
N ALA A 275 -8.74 -3.57 10.52
CA ALA A 275 -9.78 -4.58 10.72
C ALA A 275 -11.20 -3.98 10.74
N HIS A 276 -11.34 -2.69 11.08
CA HIS A 276 -12.65 -2.06 11.31
C HIS A 276 -12.93 -0.82 10.45
N TYR A 277 -11.92 -0.18 9.87
CA TYR A 277 -12.04 1.05 9.12
C TYR A 277 -11.42 0.93 7.73
N ASP A 278 -11.99 1.65 6.76
CA ASP A 278 -11.47 1.78 5.40
C ASP A 278 -10.19 2.64 5.44
N ALA A 279 -9.10 2.12 4.86
CA ALA A 279 -7.79 2.75 4.96
C ALA A 279 -7.69 4.10 4.23
N LEU A 280 -8.53 4.33 3.21
CA LEU A 280 -8.54 5.59 2.46
C LEU A 280 -9.38 6.63 3.20
N THR A 281 -10.66 6.34 3.45
CA THR A 281 -11.62 7.33 3.95
C THR A 281 -11.68 7.44 5.48
N GLY A 282 -11.13 6.47 6.21
CA GLY A 282 -11.26 6.39 7.67
C GLY A 282 -12.67 6.08 8.17
N LEU A 283 -13.63 5.83 7.26
CA LEU A 283 -14.98 5.40 7.60
C LEU A 283 -15.01 3.93 8.05
N PRO A 284 -16.03 3.49 8.80
CA PRO A 284 -16.32 2.07 8.99
C PRO A 284 -16.22 1.28 7.68
N ASN A 285 -15.43 0.21 7.72
CA ASN A 285 -15.36 -0.73 6.62
C ASN A 285 -16.63 -1.60 6.57
N ARG A 286 -16.70 -2.50 5.60
CA ARG A 286 -17.81 -3.45 5.46
C ARG A 286 -18.14 -4.17 6.77
N ASP A 287 -17.15 -4.76 7.44
CA ASP A 287 -17.39 -5.61 8.62
C ASP A 287 -17.91 -4.80 9.81
N LEU A 288 -17.32 -3.64 10.09
CA LEU A 288 -17.80 -2.75 11.14
C LEU A 288 -19.20 -2.22 10.82
N PHE A 289 -19.43 -1.79 9.58
CA PHE A 289 -20.74 -1.29 9.14
C PHE A 289 -21.85 -2.34 9.32
N PHE A 290 -21.62 -3.59 8.89
CA PHE A 290 -22.58 -4.68 9.06
C PHE A 290 -22.84 -4.99 10.54
N THR A 291 -21.79 -4.96 11.36
CA THR A 291 -21.93 -5.13 12.82
C THR A 291 -22.77 -4.02 13.42
N SER A 292 -22.53 -2.76 13.04
CA SER A 292 -23.32 -1.60 13.46
C SER A 292 -24.78 -1.71 13.02
N LEU A 293 -25.05 -2.20 11.81
CA LEU A 293 -26.41 -2.44 11.34
C LEU A 293 -27.12 -3.53 12.12
N GLN A 294 -26.45 -4.64 12.42
CA GLN A 294 -27.01 -5.71 13.22
C GLN A 294 -27.36 -5.23 14.64
N MET A 295 -26.48 -4.43 15.25
CA MET A 295 -26.75 -3.78 16.54
C MET A 295 -27.92 -2.79 16.44
N GLY A 296 -27.96 -2.00 15.36
CA GLY A 296 -29.04 -1.04 15.07
C GLY A 296 -30.41 -1.70 14.93
N VAL A 297 -30.51 -2.80 14.17
CA VAL A 297 -31.73 -3.62 14.02
C VAL A 297 -32.18 -4.18 15.37
N THR A 298 -31.23 -4.73 16.14
CA THR A 298 -31.52 -5.29 17.48
C THR A 298 -32.07 -4.21 18.41
N GLN A 299 -31.45 -3.03 18.42
CA GLN A 299 -31.89 -1.89 19.23
C GLN A 299 -33.25 -1.36 18.77
N ALA A 300 -33.49 -1.31 17.46
CA ALA A 300 -34.74 -0.88 16.84
C ALA A 300 -35.89 -1.83 17.19
N ALA A 301 -35.65 -3.15 17.20
CA ALA A 301 -36.62 -4.15 17.65
C ALA A 301 -37.04 -3.95 19.10
N ILE A 302 -36.09 -3.70 20.01
CA ILE A 302 -36.36 -3.47 21.44
C ILE A 302 -37.10 -2.14 21.66
N SER A 303 -36.64 -1.08 20.98
CA SER A 303 -37.13 0.30 21.19
C SER A 303 -38.34 0.66 20.33
N ARG A 304 -38.79 -0.26 19.46
CA ARG A 304 -39.82 -0.04 18.42
C ARG A 304 -39.52 1.16 17.52
N TRP A 305 -38.25 1.33 17.19
CA TRP A 305 -37.82 2.36 16.24
C TRP A 305 -37.82 1.81 14.82
N LYS A 306 -37.87 2.73 13.86
CA LYS A 306 -37.58 2.40 12.46
C LYS A 306 -36.14 2.74 12.16
N LEU A 307 -35.58 2.07 11.16
CA LEU A 307 -34.29 2.44 10.60
C LEU A 307 -34.36 2.35 9.08
N ALA A 308 -33.52 3.10 8.38
CA ALA A 308 -33.31 2.94 6.96
C ALA A 308 -31.88 2.48 6.70
N ALA A 309 -31.73 1.38 5.96
CA ALA A 309 -30.46 0.93 5.40
C ALA A 309 -30.36 1.45 3.96
N LEU A 310 -29.30 2.19 3.65
CA LEU A 310 -29.07 2.76 2.33
C LEU A 310 -27.81 2.19 1.72
N THR A 311 -27.84 1.96 0.41
CA THR A 311 -26.65 1.71 -0.41
C THR A 311 -26.52 2.84 -1.42
N VAL A 312 -25.36 3.47 -1.48
CA VAL A 312 -25.04 4.62 -2.32
C VAL A 312 -23.89 4.24 -3.24
N ASN A 313 -24.11 4.27 -4.55
CA ASN A 313 -23.05 4.07 -5.52
C ASN A 313 -22.82 5.35 -6.31
N LEU A 314 -21.57 5.79 -6.37
CA LEU A 314 -21.19 6.97 -7.14
C LEU A 314 -21.28 6.69 -8.64
N ASP A 315 -21.87 7.60 -9.40
CA ASP A 315 -22.01 7.43 -10.85
C ASP A 315 -20.72 7.91 -11.55
N GLY A 316 -20.16 7.10 -12.43
CA GLY A 316 -19.06 7.53 -13.33
C GLY A 316 -17.65 7.54 -12.73
N VAL A 317 -17.42 7.02 -11.52
CA VAL A 317 -16.05 6.95 -10.91
C VAL A 317 -15.07 6.19 -11.81
N LYS A 318 -15.52 5.16 -12.50
CA LYS A 318 -14.68 4.42 -13.46
C LYS A 318 -14.15 5.32 -14.58
N ASN A 319 -15.00 6.18 -15.14
CA ASN A 319 -14.60 7.10 -16.19
C ASN A 319 -13.58 8.13 -15.68
N ILE A 320 -13.72 8.56 -14.42
CA ILE A 320 -12.74 9.44 -13.77
C ILE A 320 -11.39 8.76 -13.67
N ASN A 321 -11.35 7.52 -13.16
CA ASN A 321 -10.12 6.74 -13.05
C ASN A 321 -9.47 6.47 -14.41
N GLU A 322 -10.27 6.18 -15.44
CA GLU A 322 -9.78 5.96 -16.80
C GLU A 322 -9.25 7.24 -17.46
N THR A 323 -9.80 8.41 -17.13
CA THR A 323 -9.44 9.69 -17.75
C THR A 323 -8.27 10.38 -17.03
N TRP A 324 -8.26 10.37 -15.69
CA TRP A 324 -7.33 11.15 -14.87
C TRP A 324 -6.51 10.31 -13.88
N GLY A 325 -6.72 8.99 -13.85
CA GLY A 325 -5.97 8.07 -13.00
C GLY A 325 -6.55 7.90 -11.59
N HIS A 326 -6.01 6.91 -10.87
CA HIS A 326 -6.53 6.49 -9.57
C HIS A 326 -6.31 7.52 -8.43
N VAL A 327 -5.26 8.35 -8.52
CA VAL A 327 -4.97 9.37 -7.48
C VAL A 327 -6.12 10.36 -7.36
N LEU A 328 -6.60 10.89 -8.49
CA LEU A 328 -7.75 11.81 -8.50
C LEU A 328 -9.04 11.10 -8.07
N GLY A 329 -9.19 9.83 -8.43
CA GLY A 329 -10.30 8.99 -7.95
C GLY A 329 -10.31 8.85 -6.43
N ASP A 330 -9.15 8.67 -5.80
CA ASP A 330 -9.02 8.58 -4.35
C ASP A 330 -9.35 9.91 -3.67
N GLU A 331 -8.89 11.04 -4.22
CA GLU A 331 -9.26 12.38 -3.73
C GLU A 331 -10.76 12.65 -3.81
N VAL A 332 -11.40 12.23 -4.91
CA VAL A 332 -12.86 12.28 -5.05
C VAL A 332 -13.54 11.49 -3.95
N LEU A 333 -13.10 10.26 -3.68
CA LEU A 333 -13.70 9.40 -2.66
C LEU A 333 -13.55 9.98 -1.25
N LEU A 334 -12.41 10.61 -0.96
CA LEU A 334 -12.17 11.36 0.27
C LEU A 334 -13.16 12.52 0.42
N GLU A 335 -13.30 13.36 -0.60
CA GLU A 335 -14.22 14.50 -0.56
C GLU A 335 -15.69 14.07 -0.48
N VAL A 336 -16.07 12.99 -1.18
CA VAL A 336 -17.39 12.37 -1.05
C VAL A 336 -17.64 11.93 0.39
N SER A 337 -16.67 11.24 1.02
CA SER A 337 -16.81 10.77 2.40
C SER A 337 -17.06 11.92 3.39
N HIS A 338 -16.39 13.06 3.18
CA HIS A 338 -16.57 14.26 3.96
C HIS A 338 -17.99 14.84 3.77
N ARG A 339 -18.41 15.07 2.52
CA ARG A 339 -19.74 15.64 2.21
C ARG A 339 -20.89 14.75 2.70
N LEU A 340 -20.75 13.43 2.56
CA LEU A 340 -21.73 12.50 3.09
C LEU A 340 -21.80 12.57 4.61
N SER A 341 -20.66 12.69 5.30
CA SER A 341 -20.63 12.81 6.77
C SER A 341 -21.32 14.10 7.27
N GLU A 342 -21.13 15.22 6.58
CA GLU A 342 -21.82 16.49 6.90
C GLU A 342 -23.34 16.42 6.68
N CYS A 343 -23.80 15.50 5.83
CA CYS A 343 -25.21 15.25 5.57
C CYS A 343 -25.87 14.35 6.61
N LEU A 344 -25.19 13.96 7.69
CA LEU A 344 -25.69 12.96 8.64
C LEU A 344 -25.72 13.48 10.07
N ASN A 345 -26.61 12.90 10.87
CA ASN A 345 -26.68 13.20 12.29
C ASN A 345 -25.71 12.32 13.08
N ALA A 346 -25.39 12.71 14.31
CA ALA A 346 -24.52 11.93 15.19
C ALA A 346 -25.03 10.51 15.52
N SER A 347 -26.33 10.24 15.33
CA SER A 347 -26.92 8.91 15.51
C SER A 347 -26.88 8.03 14.27
N ASP A 348 -26.54 8.60 13.12
CA ASP A 348 -26.49 7.88 11.85
C ASP A 348 -25.10 7.26 11.68
N THR A 349 -24.98 6.25 10.83
CA THR A 349 -23.70 5.60 10.51
C THR A 349 -23.44 5.69 9.02
N LEU A 350 -22.23 6.09 8.66
CA LEU A 350 -21.71 6.06 7.30
C LEU A 350 -20.59 5.02 7.23
N GLY A 351 -20.56 4.20 6.20
CA GLY A 351 -19.47 3.26 5.94
C GLY A 351 -19.11 3.22 4.46
N ARG A 352 -17.86 2.84 4.17
CA ARG A 352 -17.44 2.51 2.80
C ARG A 352 -17.29 1.01 2.69
N VAL A 353 -18.12 0.41 1.83
CA VAL A 353 -18.35 -1.04 1.82
C VAL A 353 -17.55 -1.74 0.74
N ASP A 354 -17.38 -1.08 -0.41
CA ASP A 354 -16.62 -1.58 -1.56
C ASP A 354 -16.29 -0.40 -2.49
N GLY A 355 -15.18 -0.44 -3.23
CA GLY A 355 -14.81 0.53 -4.29
C GLY A 355 -15.43 1.94 -4.19
N ASP A 356 -16.44 2.18 -5.05
CA ASP A 356 -17.24 3.41 -5.20
C ASP A 356 -18.59 3.37 -4.45
N GLN A 357 -18.76 2.41 -3.54
CA GLN A 357 -19.98 2.14 -2.78
C GLN A 357 -19.85 2.52 -1.30
N PHE A 358 -20.76 3.40 -0.90
CA PHE A 358 -21.00 3.79 0.49
C PHE A 358 -22.30 3.16 0.98
N ALA A 359 -22.41 2.97 2.29
CA ALA A 359 -23.64 2.53 2.91
C ALA A 359 -23.95 3.40 4.13
N LEU A 360 -25.24 3.61 4.38
CA LEU A 360 -25.70 4.44 5.47
C LEU A 360 -26.75 3.71 6.32
N ILE A 361 -26.73 4.00 7.61
CA ILE A 361 -27.77 3.61 8.57
C ILE A 361 -28.38 4.90 9.09
N LEU A 362 -29.64 5.14 8.78
CA LEU A 362 -30.39 6.28 9.31
C LEU A 362 -31.33 5.82 10.41
N MET A 363 -31.18 6.40 11.61
CA MET A 363 -32.05 6.06 12.74
C MET A 363 -33.31 6.93 12.72
N LEU A 364 -34.45 6.32 12.41
CA LEU A 364 -35.73 7.03 12.25
C LEU A 364 -36.52 7.00 13.56
N ARG A 365 -36.34 8.06 14.38
CA ARG A 365 -37.09 8.26 15.64
C ARG A 365 -38.36 9.07 15.38
N ASP A 366 -39.39 8.86 16.20
CA ASP A 366 -40.63 9.64 16.14
C ASP A 366 -40.35 11.15 16.24
N GLY A 367 -40.83 11.92 15.26
CA GLY A 367 -40.63 13.37 15.17
C GLY A 367 -39.36 13.85 14.45
N GLN A 368 -38.51 12.94 13.92
CA GLN A 368 -37.36 13.30 13.08
C GLN A 368 -37.75 13.53 11.61
N ALA A 369 -36.86 14.20 10.87
CA ALA A 369 -36.99 14.48 9.45
C ALA A 369 -37.27 13.22 8.61
N ASP A 370 -38.10 13.38 7.57
CA ASP A 370 -38.39 12.34 6.58
C ASP A 370 -37.08 11.83 5.95
N THR A 371 -36.97 10.51 5.74
CA THR A 371 -35.83 9.87 5.05
C THR A 371 -35.54 10.57 3.72
N ARG A 372 -36.60 11.05 3.04
CA ARG A 372 -36.50 11.82 1.79
C ARG A 372 -35.71 13.12 1.92
N GLN A 373 -35.84 13.82 3.03
CA GLN A 373 -35.12 15.08 3.25
C GLN A 373 -33.61 14.85 3.36
N THR A 374 -33.19 13.79 4.05
CA THR A 374 -31.78 13.40 4.13
C THR A 374 -31.25 12.97 2.76
N LEU A 375 -32.05 12.24 1.97
CA LEU A 375 -31.70 11.86 0.59
C LEU A 375 -31.50 13.07 -0.32
N ASP A 376 -32.40 14.05 -0.26
CA ASP A 376 -32.28 15.28 -1.05
C ASP A 376 -31.06 16.10 -0.61
N ARG A 377 -30.76 16.15 0.69
CA ARG A 377 -29.54 16.78 1.21
C ARG A 377 -28.28 16.11 0.67
N ILE A 378 -28.21 14.77 0.72
CA ILE A 378 -27.09 13.99 0.17
C ILE A 378 -26.91 14.27 -1.31
N ARG A 379 -27.97 14.18 -2.12
CA ARG A 379 -27.90 14.42 -3.57
C ARG A 379 -27.46 15.84 -3.90
N ASN A 380 -28.01 16.83 -3.21
CA ASN A 380 -27.63 18.23 -3.43
C ASN A 380 -26.16 18.48 -3.04
N ALA A 381 -25.65 17.85 -1.99
CA ALA A 381 -24.24 17.96 -1.60
C ALA A 381 -23.30 17.33 -2.64
N LEU A 382 -23.68 16.18 -3.22
CA LEU A 382 -22.88 15.54 -4.27
C LEU A 382 -22.92 16.30 -5.60
N ARG A 383 -24.04 16.96 -5.93
CA ARG A 383 -24.15 17.79 -7.16
C ARG A 383 -23.24 19.01 -7.18
N VAL A 384 -22.79 19.50 -6.03
CA VAL A 384 -21.83 20.60 -5.97
C VAL A 384 -20.53 20.15 -6.66
N PRO A 385 -19.96 20.91 -7.60
CA PRO A 385 -18.72 20.49 -8.25
C PRO A 385 -17.57 20.28 -7.26
N PHE A 386 -16.79 19.22 -7.46
CA PHE A 386 -15.57 18.88 -6.73
C PHE A 386 -14.41 19.66 -7.35
N GLN A 387 -13.76 20.53 -6.57
CA GLN A 387 -12.62 21.34 -7.01
C GLN A 387 -11.33 20.59 -6.65
N LEU A 388 -10.81 19.77 -7.56
CA LEU A 388 -9.65 18.90 -7.35
C LEU A 388 -8.60 19.18 -8.41
N GLU A 389 -7.35 19.41 -7.99
CA GLU A 389 -6.21 19.76 -8.87
C GLU A 389 -6.50 20.86 -9.93
N GLY A 390 -7.36 21.82 -9.60
CA GLY A 390 -7.76 22.91 -10.52
C GLY A 390 -8.82 22.51 -11.56
N GLN A 391 -9.36 21.30 -11.48
CA GLN A 391 -10.50 20.82 -12.27
C GLN A 391 -11.79 20.87 -11.46
N SER A 392 -12.91 21.05 -12.15
CA SER A 392 -14.25 21.08 -11.58
C SER A 392 -15.04 19.87 -12.05
N ILE A 393 -15.11 18.83 -11.23
CA ILE A 393 -15.76 17.56 -11.55
C ILE A 393 -17.17 17.54 -10.96
N VAL A 394 -18.18 17.19 -11.74
CA VAL A 394 -19.54 16.97 -11.22
C VAL A 394 -19.74 15.47 -11.05
N MET A 395 -20.21 15.07 -9.86
CA MET A 395 -20.51 13.69 -9.53
C MET A 395 -21.93 13.56 -9.04
N THR A 396 -22.54 12.41 -9.30
CA THR A 396 -23.86 12.06 -8.80
C THR A 396 -23.81 10.68 -8.17
N ALA A 397 -24.90 10.26 -7.54
CA ALA A 397 -24.99 8.92 -7.00
C ALA A 397 -26.37 8.31 -7.24
N SER A 398 -26.36 7.00 -7.41
CA SER A 398 -27.54 6.15 -7.42
C SER A 398 -27.73 5.53 -6.03
N ILE A 399 -28.89 5.73 -5.41
CA ILE A 399 -29.16 5.35 -4.01
C ILE A 399 -30.32 4.35 -3.92
N GLY A 400 -30.12 3.27 -3.17
CA GLY A 400 -31.16 2.32 -2.82
C GLY A 400 -31.45 2.33 -1.34
N ILE A 401 -32.73 2.21 -0.97
CA ILE A 401 -33.20 2.30 0.42
C ILE A 401 -34.04 1.08 0.77
N ALA A 402 -33.80 0.48 1.93
CA ALA A 402 -34.67 -0.50 2.57
C ALA A 402 -34.99 -0.05 4.01
N LEU A 403 -36.26 -0.16 4.40
CA LEU A 403 -36.77 0.25 5.70
C LEU A 403 -36.96 -0.95 6.62
N TYR A 404 -36.51 -0.84 7.86
CA TYR A 404 -36.87 -1.77 8.92
C TYR A 404 -38.09 -1.26 9.70
N PRO A 405 -39.08 -2.13 9.99
CA PRO A 405 -39.14 -3.57 9.66
C PRO A 405 -39.82 -3.92 8.33
N GLU A 406 -40.30 -2.94 7.55
CA GLU A 406 -41.18 -3.17 6.40
C GLU A 406 -40.53 -3.97 5.25
N ASP A 407 -39.25 -3.72 4.99
CA ASP A 407 -38.47 -4.29 3.90
C ASP A 407 -37.50 -5.38 4.38
N GLY A 408 -37.57 -5.80 5.65
CA GLY A 408 -36.76 -6.89 6.17
C GLY A 408 -36.58 -6.85 7.68
N GLU A 409 -36.44 -8.02 8.30
CA GLU A 409 -36.32 -8.15 9.76
C GLU A 409 -34.88 -8.35 10.25
N ASP A 410 -33.94 -8.62 9.34
CA ASP A 410 -32.52 -8.79 9.66
C ASP A 410 -31.60 -7.93 8.80
N SER A 411 -30.41 -7.66 9.32
CA SER A 411 -29.40 -6.79 8.68
C SER A 411 -28.97 -7.24 7.27
N ARG A 412 -28.94 -8.55 7.00
CA ARG A 412 -28.53 -9.08 5.69
C ARG A 412 -29.63 -8.88 4.66
N GLU A 413 -30.89 -9.10 5.06
CA GLU A 413 -32.05 -8.85 4.20
C GLU A 413 -32.16 -7.37 3.82
N LEU A 414 -32.05 -6.47 4.80
CA LEU A 414 -32.11 -5.02 4.57
C LEU A 414 -31.03 -4.55 3.59
N ILE A 415 -29.77 -4.97 3.75
CA ILE A 415 -28.70 -4.56 2.83
C ILE A 415 -28.90 -5.16 1.44
N LYS A 416 -29.35 -6.41 1.34
CA LYS A 416 -29.69 -7.02 0.05
C LYS A 416 -30.77 -6.22 -0.66
N HIS A 417 -31.83 -5.83 0.05
CA HIS A 417 -32.94 -5.07 -0.52
C HIS A 417 -32.55 -3.63 -0.89
N ALA A 418 -31.74 -2.96 -0.06
CA ALA A 418 -31.17 -1.65 -0.40
C ALA A 418 -30.28 -1.74 -1.65
N TYR A 419 -29.45 -2.78 -1.77
CA TYR A 419 -28.63 -3.01 -2.97
C TYR A 419 -29.47 -3.29 -4.22
N THR A 420 -30.54 -4.10 -4.13
CA THR A 420 -31.48 -4.31 -5.23
C THR A 420 -32.12 -2.99 -5.67
N ALA A 421 -32.54 -2.17 -4.72
CA ALA A 421 -33.15 -0.87 -5.01
C ALA A 421 -32.16 0.10 -5.66
N MET A 422 -30.89 0.10 -5.23
CA MET A 422 -29.82 0.93 -5.79
C MET A 422 -29.53 0.55 -7.24
N ASN A 423 -29.45 -0.75 -7.55
CA ASN A 423 -29.29 -1.22 -8.93
C ASN A 423 -30.51 -0.90 -9.80
N SER A 424 -31.71 -0.92 -9.22
CA SER A 424 -32.93 -0.46 -9.91
C SER A 424 -32.86 1.04 -10.20
N ALA A 425 -32.33 1.86 -9.28
CA ALA A 425 -32.08 3.28 -9.51
C ALA A 425 -31.11 3.51 -10.68
N LYS A 426 -29.96 2.80 -10.70
CA LYS A 426 -28.98 2.89 -11.81
C LYS A 426 -29.57 2.61 -13.18
N LYS A 427 -30.53 1.69 -13.28
CA LYS A 427 -31.19 1.34 -14.55
C LYS A 427 -32.11 2.44 -15.08
N ILE A 428 -32.70 3.25 -14.20
CA ILE A 428 -33.53 4.39 -14.61
C ILE A 428 -32.65 5.54 -15.10
N GLY A 429 -31.50 5.72 -14.46
CA GLY A 429 -30.51 6.73 -14.83
C GLY A 429 -29.66 7.15 -13.62
N PRO A 430 -28.55 7.88 -13.87
CA PRO A 430 -27.72 8.42 -12.80
C PRO A 430 -28.48 9.47 -11.97
N ASP A 431 -27.95 9.80 -10.80
CA ASP A 431 -28.51 10.82 -9.90
C ASP A 431 -29.96 10.56 -9.47
N ASN A 432 -30.25 9.36 -8.97
CA ASN A 432 -31.58 9.03 -8.51
C ASN A 432 -31.58 8.11 -7.29
N TYR A 433 -32.71 8.01 -6.62
CA TYR A 433 -32.89 7.08 -5.52
C TYR A 433 -34.17 6.23 -5.66
N ARG A 434 -34.16 5.03 -5.08
CA ARG A 434 -35.36 4.19 -4.99
C ARG A 434 -35.48 3.51 -3.63
N PHE A 435 -36.71 3.50 -3.12
CA PHE A 435 -37.11 2.60 -2.05
C PHE A 435 -37.30 1.20 -2.63
N TYR A 436 -36.89 0.19 -1.87
CA TYR A 436 -37.13 -1.20 -2.21
C TYR A 436 -38.63 -1.46 -2.35
N THR A 437 -38.97 -2.32 -3.31
CA THR A 437 -40.29 -2.93 -3.40
C THR A 437 -40.12 -4.41 -3.74
N PRO A 438 -41.01 -5.31 -3.26
CA PRO A 438 -40.94 -6.73 -3.59
C PRO A 438 -40.93 -7.02 -5.11
N GLN A 439 -41.56 -6.15 -5.90
CA GLN A 439 -41.56 -6.23 -7.36
C GLN A 439 -40.13 -6.17 -7.95
N MET A 440 -39.20 -5.43 -7.33
CA MET A 440 -37.83 -5.34 -7.84
C MET A 440 -37.10 -6.69 -7.79
N ASN A 441 -37.33 -7.49 -6.75
CA ASN A 441 -36.77 -8.85 -6.69
C ASN A 441 -37.39 -9.76 -7.75
N ALA A 442 -38.71 -9.64 -7.99
CA ALA A 442 -39.39 -10.37 -9.06
C ALA A 442 -38.83 -9.99 -10.44
N ASP A 443 -38.57 -8.71 -10.69
CA ASP A 443 -37.99 -8.22 -11.95
C ASP A 443 -36.56 -8.74 -12.17
N VAL A 444 -35.74 -8.81 -11.11
CA VAL A 444 -34.39 -9.39 -11.17
C VAL A 444 -34.46 -10.88 -11.51
N SER A 445 -35.34 -11.63 -10.84
CA SER A 445 -35.52 -13.06 -11.12
C SER A 445 -36.01 -13.30 -12.55
N ALA A 446 -37.06 -12.56 -12.97
CA ALA A 446 -37.61 -12.67 -14.31
C ALA A 446 -36.57 -12.35 -15.40
N ARG A 447 -35.67 -11.40 -15.14
CA ARG A 447 -34.56 -11.10 -16.05
C ARG A 447 -33.55 -12.24 -16.14
N LEU A 448 -33.14 -12.83 -15.01
CA LEU A 448 -32.22 -13.97 -15.02
C LEU A 448 -32.82 -15.18 -15.75
N ASP A 449 -34.10 -15.44 -15.53
CA ASP A 449 -34.85 -16.49 -16.24
C ASP A 449 -34.91 -16.21 -17.75
N LEU A 450 -35.11 -14.95 -18.14
CA LEU A 450 -35.10 -14.51 -19.53
C LEU A 450 -33.73 -14.67 -20.18
N GLU A 451 -32.66 -14.28 -19.49
CA GLU A 451 -31.27 -14.43 -19.95
C GLU A 451 -30.89 -15.90 -20.15
N ALA A 452 -31.25 -16.76 -19.20
CA ALA A 452 -31.02 -18.21 -19.31
C ALA A 452 -31.81 -18.81 -20.48
N ALA A 453 -33.08 -18.45 -20.62
CA ALA A 453 -33.93 -18.94 -21.70
C ALA A 453 -33.46 -18.46 -23.08
N LEU A 454 -32.93 -17.23 -23.21
CA LEU A 454 -32.38 -16.72 -24.46
C LEU A 454 -31.10 -17.45 -24.89
N ARG A 455 -30.19 -17.75 -23.95
CA ARG A 455 -29.00 -18.58 -24.24
C ARG A 455 -29.40 -19.94 -24.82
N ASP A 456 -30.40 -20.59 -24.22
CA ASP A 456 -30.93 -21.87 -24.71
C ASP A 456 -31.61 -21.73 -26.08
N ALA A 457 -32.37 -20.64 -26.30
CA ALA A 457 -33.05 -20.37 -27.56
C ALA A 457 -32.08 -20.16 -28.73
N VAL A 458 -30.96 -19.45 -28.51
CA VAL A 458 -29.90 -19.27 -29.51
C VAL A 458 -29.29 -20.62 -29.87
N GLN A 459 -28.90 -21.42 -28.88
CA GLN A 459 -28.32 -22.75 -29.10
C GLN A 459 -29.24 -23.70 -29.87
N LYS A 460 -30.55 -23.65 -29.58
CA LYS A 460 -31.57 -24.49 -30.23
C LYS A 460 -32.14 -23.90 -31.52
N GLN A 461 -31.69 -22.71 -31.93
CA GLN A 461 -32.26 -21.95 -33.06
C GLN A 461 -33.80 -21.84 -32.97
N ALA A 462 -34.31 -21.54 -31.77
CA ALA A 462 -35.74 -21.52 -31.47
C ALA A 462 -36.44 -20.19 -31.85
N PHE A 463 -35.85 -19.43 -32.77
CA PHE A 463 -36.40 -18.17 -33.27
C PHE A 463 -37.15 -18.39 -34.60
N GLU A 464 -38.11 -17.52 -34.87
CA GLU A 464 -38.89 -17.52 -36.10
C GLU A 464 -38.86 -16.11 -36.73
N ILE A 465 -39.09 -16.07 -38.05
CA ILE A 465 -39.20 -14.81 -38.80
C ILE A 465 -40.61 -14.73 -39.35
N VAL A 466 -41.31 -13.65 -39.01
CA VAL A 466 -42.57 -13.25 -39.65
C VAL A 466 -42.31 -12.04 -40.53
N TYR A 467 -43.17 -11.81 -41.52
CA TYR A 467 -42.97 -10.75 -42.50
C TYR A 467 -44.15 -9.79 -42.54
N GLN A 468 -43.86 -8.50 -42.57
CA GLN A 468 -44.89 -7.48 -42.74
C GLN A 468 -44.78 -6.78 -44.11
N PRO A 469 -45.84 -6.74 -44.92
CA PRO A 469 -45.81 -6.07 -46.23
C PRO A 469 -45.72 -4.54 -46.14
N LYS A 470 -44.94 -3.95 -47.06
CA LYS A 470 -44.85 -2.50 -47.31
C LYS A 470 -45.57 -2.16 -48.62
N LEU A 471 -46.44 -1.16 -48.61
CA LEU A 471 -47.21 -0.73 -49.79
C LEU A 471 -46.61 0.56 -50.37
N ASN A 472 -46.45 0.63 -51.69
CA ASN A 472 -46.13 1.86 -52.40
C ASN A 472 -47.42 2.66 -52.66
N LEU A 473 -47.43 3.94 -52.28
CA LEU A 473 -48.62 4.79 -52.41
C LEU A 473 -48.89 5.26 -53.85
N THR A 474 -47.90 5.18 -54.75
CA THR A 474 -48.05 5.61 -56.15
C THR A 474 -48.87 4.62 -56.96
N ASP A 475 -48.64 3.31 -56.78
CA ASP A 475 -49.29 2.25 -57.56
C ASP A 475 -50.14 1.28 -56.71
N ASN A 476 -50.23 1.52 -55.40
CA ASN A 476 -50.92 0.69 -54.41
C ASN A 476 -50.52 -0.79 -54.49
N ARG A 477 -49.23 -1.08 -54.73
CA ARG A 477 -48.70 -2.44 -54.74
C ARG A 477 -47.73 -2.68 -53.60
N VAL A 478 -47.65 -3.94 -53.19
CA VAL A 478 -46.61 -4.40 -52.26
C VAL A 478 -45.24 -4.21 -52.94
N CYS A 479 -44.39 -3.40 -52.34
CA CYS A 479 -43.07 -3.04 -52.88
C CYS A 479 -41.91 -3.63 -52.09
N GLY A 480 -42.16 -4.05 -50.84
CA GLY A 480 -41.18 -4.67 -49.98
C GLY A 480 -41.82 -5.37 -48.80
N LEU A 481 -40.99 -6.01 -47.99
CA LEU A 481 -41.36 -6.73 -46.79
C LEU A 481 -40.40 -6.34 -45.68
N GLU A 482 -40.86 -6.30 -44.44
CA GLU A 482 -39.97 -6.25 -43.27
C GLU A 482 -39.92 -7.63 -42.61
N ALA A 483 -38.72 -8.14 -42.35
CA ALA A 483 -38.49 -9.37 -41.61
C ALA A 483 -38.40 -9.06 -40.11
N LEU A 484 -39.35 -9.60 -39.36
CA LEU A 484 -39.52 -9.33 -37.94
C LEU A 484 -39.22 -10.59 -37.12
N LEU A 485 -38.22 -10.50 -36.25
CA LEU A 485 -37.82 -11.58 -35.38
C LEU A 485 -38.93 -11.90 -34.37
N ARG A 486 -39.20 -13.18 -34.15
CA ARG A 486 -40.14 -13.68 -33.15
C ARG A 486 -39.48 -14.78 -32.35
N TRP A 487 -39.85 -14.84 -31.07
CA TRP A 487 -39.44 -15.92 -30.19
C TRP A 487 -40.66 -16.60 -29.60
N PRO A 488 -41.13 -17.70 -30.20
CA PRO A 488 -42.20 -18.49 -29.63
C PRO A 488 -41.69 -19.21 -28.38
N ARG A 489 -42.43 -19.08 -27.27
CA ARG A 489 -42.16 -19.85 -26.04
C ARG A 489 -43.33 -20.78 -25.76
N PRO A 490 -43.11 -22.10 -25.60
CA PRO A 490 -44.18 -23.03 -25.26
C PRO A 490 -44.93 -22.59 -24.00
N GLY A 491 -46.25 -22.45 -24.09
CA GLY A 491 -47.11 -22.06 -22.95
C GLY A 491 -47.12 -20.58 -22.58
N GLN A 492 -46.42 -19.71 -23.31
CA GLN A 492 -46.45 -18.25 -23.11
C GLN A 492 -46.92 -17.53 -24.39
N SER A 493 -47.58 -16.38 -24.24
CA SER A 493 -47.79 -15.48 -25.38
C SER A 493 -46.42 -15.00 -25.91
N GLY A 494 -46.33 -14.81 -27.22
CA GLY A 494 -45.08 -14.41 -27.88
C GLY A 494 -44.48 -13.16 -27.21
N ILE A 495 -43.18 -13.23 -26.89
CA ILE A 495 -42.48 -12.12 -26.23
C ILE A 495 -42.14 -11.07 -27.28
N SER A 496 -42.41 -9.79 -26.98
CA SER A 496 -42.08 -8.68 -27.86
C SER A 496 -40.56 -8.58 -28.08
N PRO A 497 -40.08 -8.35 -29.31
CA PRO A 497 -38.67 -8.05 -29.59
C PRO A 497 -38.10 -6.93 -28.73
N ALA A 498 -38.90 -5.90 -28.42
CA ALA A 498 -38.48 -4.80 -27.55
C ALA A 498 -38.09 -5.25 -26.12
N VAL A 499 -38.53 -6.44 -25.69
CA VAL A 499 -38.18 -7.02 -24.38
C VAL A 499 -36.93 -7.88 -24.46
N PHE A 500 -36.78 -8.71 -25.50
CA PHE A 500 -35.71 -9.72 -25.53
C PHE A 500 -34.49 -9.33 -26.38
N VAL A 501 -34.62 -8.43 -27.36
CA VAL A 501 -33.50 -7.95 -28.17
C VAL A 501 -32.47 -7.18 -27.33
N PRO A 502 -32.86 -6.24 -26.44
CA PRO A 502 -31.88 -5.57 -25.56
C PRO A 502 -31.15 -6.54 -24.63
N VAL A 503 -31.80 -7.64 -24.26
CA VAL A 503 -31.17 -8.69 -23.45
C VAL A 503 -30.16 -9.48 -24.28
N LEU A 504 -30.49 -9.85 -25.53
CA LEU A 504 -29.53 -10.49 -26.45
C LEU A 504 -28.30 -9.61 -26.70
N GLU A 505 -28.47 -8.29 -26.83
CA GLU A 505 -27.37 -7.33 -26.94
C GLU A 505 -26.50 -7.32 -25.68
N SER A 506 -27.12 -7.25 -24.49
CA SER A 506 -26.38 -7.28 -23.22
C SER A 506 -25.60 -8.58 -22.99
N LEU A 507 -26.07 -9.68 -23.58
CA LEU A 507 -25.43 -10.99 -23.54
C LEU A 507 -24.37 -11.18 -24.65
N GLY A 508 -24.25 -10.24 -25.59
CA GLY A 508 -23.38 -10.36 -26.76
C GLY A 508 -23.82 -11.43 -27.78
N LEU A 509 -25.08 -11.87 -27.72
CA LEU A 509 -25.64 -12.93 -28.58
C LEU A 509 -26.35 -12.38 -29.81
N ILE A 510 -26.60 -11.07 -29.88
CA ILE A 510 -27.34 -10.44 -30.98
C ILE A 510 -26.65 -10.63 -32.35
N GLY A 511 -25.31 -10.70 -32.38
CA GLY A 511 -24.57 -10.93 -33.62
C GLY A 511 -24.83 -12.30 -34.24
N GLU A 512 -24.88 -13.35 -33.41
CA GLU A 512 -25.18 -14.72 -33.86
C GLU A 512 -26.61 -14.83 -34.40
N VAL A 513 -27.58 -14.26 -33.68
CA VAL A 513 -28.99 -14.24 -34.09
C VAL A 513 -29.15 -13.42 -35.36
N GLY A 514 -28.55 -12.24 -35.44
CA GLY A 514 -28.63 -11.37 -36.60
C GLY A 514 -28.04 -12.01 -37.86
N ASN A 515 -26.91 -12.72 -37.75
CA ASN A 515 -26.33 -13.47 -38.87
C ASN A 515 -27.27 -14.59 -39.36
N TRP A 516 -27.93 -15.29 -38.44
CA TRP A 516 -28.96 -16.28 -38.79
C TRP A 516 -30.17 -15.64 -39.48
N VAL A 517 -30.63 -14.45 -39.03
CA VAL A 517 -31.73 -13.73 -39.67
C VAL A 517 -31.37 -13.34 -41.10
N VAL A 518 -30.19 -12.75 -41.32
CA VAL A 518 -29.73 -12.34 -42.65
C VAL A 518 -29.61 -13.53 -43.60
N ASP A 519 -29.01 -14.65 -43.16
CA ASP A 519 -28.90 -15.87 -43.97
C ASP A 519 -30.28 -16.44 -44.33
N SER A 520 -31.20 -16.48 -43.36
CA SER A 520 -32.57 -16.99 -43.54
C SER A 520 -33.39 -16.13 -44.50
N VAL A 521 -33.26 -14.80 -44.41
CA VAL A 521 -33.92 -13.86 -45.32
C VAL A 521 -33.38 -13.99 -46.74
N CYS A 522 -32.05 -14.07 -46.91
CA CYS A 522 -31.44 -14.30 -48.22
C CYS A 522 -31.90 -15.63 -48.84
N ALA A 523 -31.94 -16.71 -48.04
CA ALA A 523 -32.46 -18.00 -48.49
C ALA A 523 -33.93 -17.92 -48.94
N GLN A 524 -34.74 -17.14 -48.23
CA GLN A 524 -36.16 -16.97 -48.53
C GLN A 524 -36.39 -16.11 -49.79
N ILE A 525 -35.63 -15.04 -49.99
CA ILE A 525 -35.66 -14.23 -51.23
C ILE A 525 -35.35 -15.13 -52.44
N ALA A 526 -34.28 -15.93 -52.36
CA ALA A 526 -33.90 -16.87 -53.42
C ALA A 526 -34.98 -17.94 -53.67
N ARG A 527 -35.77 -18.31 -52.65
CA ARG A 527 -36.90 -19.23 -52.79
C ARG A 527 -38.06 -18.60 -53.55
N TRP A 528 -38.43 -17.36 -53.21
CA TRP A 528 -39.50 -16.64 -53.92
C TRP A 528 -39.17 -16.37 -55.39
N GLN A 529 -37.92 -16.05 -55.68
CA GLN A 529 -37.43 -15.88 -57.05
C GLN A 529 -37.57 -17.16 -57.88
N ARG A 530 -37.27 -18.32 -57.29
CA ARG A 530 -37.37 -19.63 -57.96
C ARG A 530 -38.81 -20.11 -58.11
N SER A 531 -39.69 -19.77 -57.17
CA SER A 531 -41.10 -20.21 -57.19
C SER A 531 -42.00 -19.34 -58.07
N GLY A 532 -41.47 -18.24 -58.63
CA GLY A 532 -42.23 -17.33 -59.49
C GLY A 532 -43.16 -16.38 -58.73
N LEU A 533 -43.06 -16.30 -57.40
CA LEU A 533 -43.81 -15.33 -56.58
C LEU A 533 -43.39 -13.87 -56.84
N GLY A 534 -42.18 -13.67 -57.37
CA GLY A 534 -41.60 -12.37 -57.64
C GLY A 534 -40.34 -12.11 -56.83
N SER A 535 -39.77 -10.92 -57.01
CA SER A 535 -38.66 -10.42 -56.18
C SER A 535 -39.19 -9.27 -55.34
N PHE A 536 -39.05 -9.39 -54.03
CA PHE A 536 -39.43 -8.36 -53.07
C PHE A 536 -38.17 -7.93 -52.33
N GLN A 537 -38.02 -6.63 -52.11
CA GLN A 537 -37.00 -6.15 -51.20
C GLN A 537 -37.40 -6.52 -49.77
N VAL A 538 -36.50 -7.14 -49.02
CA VAL A 538 -36.76 -7.54 -47.63
C VAL A 538 -35.83 -6.76 -46.71
N ALA A 539 -36.44 -6.04 -45.79
CA ALA A 539 -35.75 -5.24 -44.79
C ALA A 539 -35.47 -6.06 -43.53
N VAL A 540 -34.27 -5.92 -42.98
CA VAL A 540 -33.81 -6.62 -41.77
C VAL A 540 -33.26 -5.58 -40.80
N ASN A 541 -33.77 -5.62 -39.57
CA ASN A 541 -33.28 -4.80 -38.46
C ASN A 541 -31.88 -5.25 -38.02
N ILE A 542 -30.94 -4.30 -37.92
CA ILE A 542 -29.57 -4.52 -37.48
C ILE A 542 -29.29 -3.66 -36.23
N SER A 543 -28.77 -4.28 -35.18
CA SER A 543 -28.46 -3.56 -33.93
C SER A 543 -27.20 -2.71 -34.03
N GLY A 544 -27.08 -1.69 -33.16
CA GLY A 544 -25.88 -0.86 -33.04
C GLY A 544 -24.60 -1.66 -32.75
N GLN A 545 -24.70 -2.75 -31.97
CA GLN A 545 -23.58 -3.66 -31.72
C GLN A 545 -23.12 -4.38 -33.00
N GLN A 546 -24.04 -4.75 -33.88
CA GLN A 546 -23.69 -5.38 -35.16
C GLN A 546 -23.03 -4.40 -36.13
N ILE A 547 -23.48 -3.14 -36.18
CA ILE A 547 -22.82 -2.07 -36.98
C ILE A 547 -21.38 -1.87 -36.52
N SER A 548 -21.19 -1.89 -35.20
CA SER A 548 -19.88 -1.71 -34.57
C SER A 548 -18.96 -2.90 -34.79
N SER A 549 -19.49 -4.07 -35.18
CA SER A 549 -18.69 -5.23 -35.57
C SER A 549 -18.00 -5.01 -36.91
N SER A 550 -16.73 -5.41 -37.00
CA SER A 550 -15.98 -5.39 -38.25
C SER A 550 -16.40 -6.49 -39.25
N SER A 551 -17.21 -7.47 -38.83
CA SER A 551 -17.61 -8.61 -39.67
C SER A 551 -18.88 -8.40 -40.49
N LEU A 552 -19.75 -7.44 -40.13
CA LEU A 552 -21.11 -7.32 -40.67
C LEU A 552 -21.16 -7.28 -42.21
N VAL A 553 -20.29 -6.48 -42.82
CA VAL A 553 -20.20 -6.33 -44.29
C VAL A 553 -19.82 -7.66 -44.95
N ALA A 554 -18.88 -8.39 -44.34
CA ALA A 554 -18.44 -9.68 -44.85
C ALA A 554 -19.54 -10.74 -44.70
N ASP A 555 -20.24 -10.75 -43.57
CA ASP A 555 -21.32 -11.68 -43.26
C ASP A 555 -22.51 -11.52 -44.24
N ILE A 556 -22.94 -10.27 -44.48
CA ILE A 556 -24.01 -9.97 -45.44
C ILE A 556 -23.61 -10.38 -46.86
N ARG A 557 -22.39 -10.03 -47.29
CA ARG A 557 -21.88 -10.41 -48.60
C ARG A 557 -21.87 -11.93 -48.78
N GLN A 558 -21.39 -12.66 -47.78
CA GLN A 558 -21.35 -14.12 -47.81
C GLN A 558 -22.76 -14.73 -47.93
N ALA A 559 -23.75 -14.20 -47.19
CA ALA A 559 -25.13 -14.67 -47.27
C ALA A 559 -25.74 -14.43 -48.67
N LEU A 560 -25.54 -13.24 -49.24
CA LEU A 560 -26.00 -12.90 -50.59
C LEU A 560 -25.37 -13.82 -51.66
N GLU A 561 -24.06 -14.04 -51.58
CA GLU A 561 -23.33 -14.92 -52.50
C GLU A 561 -23.78 -16.39 -52.39
N LYS A 562 -23.90 -16.90 -51.15
CA LYS A 562 -24.34 -18.27 -50.85
C LYS A 562 -25.70 -18.59 -51.47
N HIS A 563 -26.65 -17.66 -51.38
CA HIS A 563 -28.02 -17.86 -51.88
C HIS A 563 -28.25 -17.28 -53.28
N LYS A 564 -27.23 -16.67 -53.90
CA LYS A 564 -27.27 -16.03 -55.22
C LYS A 564 -28.35 -14.95 -55.32
N VAL A 565 -28.47 -14.12 -54.28
CA VAL A 565 -29.41 -13.00 -54.22
C VAL A 565 -28.70 -11.72 -54.64
N ALA A 566 -29.32 -10.97 -55.55
CA ALA A 566 -28.80 -9.64 -55.91
C ALA A 566 -28.94 -8.68 -54.71
N PRO A 567 -27.90 -7.89 -54.36
CA PRO A 567 -27.87 -7.07 -53.14
C PRO A 567 -29.05 -6.10 -52.95
N GLN A 568 -29.60 -5.58 -54.05
CA GLN A 568 -30.74 -4.65 -54.05
C GLN A 568 -32.02 -5.22 -53.39
N TRP A 569 -32.13 -6.55 -53.27
CA TRP A 569 -33.27 -7.21 -52.65
C TRP A 569 -33.15 -7.33 -51.12
N LEU A 570 -32.00 -6.98 -50.56
CA LEU A 570 -31.80 -6.87 -49.12
C LEU A 570 -31.77 -5.39 -48.74
N GLU A 571 -32.53 -5.06 -47.70
CA GLU A 571 -32.51 -3.75 -47.06
C GLU A 571 -32.09 -3.92 -45.60
N VAL A 572 -31.25 -3.02 -45.10
CA VAL A 572 -30.81 -2.99 -43.71
C VAL A 572 -31.44 -1.78 -43.03
N GLU A 573 -32.14 -2.03 -41.92
CA GLU A 573 -32.80 -1.01 -41.11
C GLU A 573 -32.04 -0.81 -39.81
N LEU A 574 -31.82 0.45 -39.44
CA LEU A 574 -31.09 0.80 -38.22
C LEU A 574 -31.84 1.93 -37.50
N THR A 575 -31.99 1.82 -36.18
CA THR A 575 -32.64 2.88 -35.40
C THR A 575 -31.84 4.17 -35.41
N GLU A 576 -32.52 5.30 -35.29
CA GLU A 576 -31.91 6.63 -35.21
C GLU A 576 -30.77 6.69 -34.16
N SER A 577 -31.01 6.13 -32.97
CA SER A 577 -30.03 6.11 -31.87
C SER A 577 -28.76 5.32 -32.22
N SER A 578 -28.88 4.21 -32.96
CA SER A 578 -27.75 3.36 -33.34
C SER A 578 -26.76 4.05 -34.29
N LEU A 579 -27.19 5.11 -34.99
CA LEU A 579 -26.34 5.86 -35.91
C LEU A 579 -25.37 6.82 -35.20
N MET A 580 -25.75 7.27 -34.01
CA MET A 580 -24.95 8.23 -33.23
C MET A 580 -23.80 7.56 -32.47
N GLU A 581 -23.88 6.24 -32.28
CA GLU A 581 -22.79 5.46 -31.71
C GLU A 581 -21.64 5.33 -32.72
N ASN A 582 -20.45 5.84 -32.35
CA ASN A 582 -19.22 5.75 -33.14
C ASN A 582 -19.38 6.18 -34.62
N THR A 583 -19.83 7.42 -34.81
CA THR A 583 -20.27 7.98 -36.11
C THR A 583 -19.32 7.72 -37.28
N SER A 584 -17.99 7.86 -37.08
CA SER A 584 -17.00 7.66 -38.15
C SER A 584 -16.97 6.22 -38.65
N HIS A 585 -17.06 5.25 -37.74
CA HIS A 585 -17.10 3.83 -38.08
C HIS A 585 -18.41 3.48 -38.79
N THR A 586 -19.54 3.95 -38.23
CA THR A 586 -20.88 3.73 -38.80
C THR A 586 -20.99 4.25 -40.24
N ILE A 587 -20.50 5.46 -40.52
CA ILE A 587 -20.47 6.01 -41.89
C ILE A 587 -19.67 5.09 -42.83
N ALA A 588 -18.51 4.59 -42.40
CA ALA A 588 -17.68 3.71 -43.22
C ALA A 588 -18.37 2.36 -43.50
N THR A 589 -18.97 1.74 -42.49
CA THR A 589 -19.70 0.46 -42.62
C THR A 589 -20.90 0.59 -43.53
N LEU A 590 -21.75 1.61 -43.34
CA LEU A 590 -22.90 1.87 -44.20
C LEU A 590 -22.46 2.18 -45.64
N GLY A 591 -21.37 2.95 -45.82
CA GLY A 591 -20.80 3.23 -47.13
C GLY A 591 -20.36 1.96 -47.86
N ALA A 592 -19.74 1.01 -47.14
CA ALA A 592 -19.36 -0.27 -47.70
C ALA A 592 -20.57 -1.15 -48.07
N LEU A 593 -21.62 -1.19 -47.24
CA LEU A 593 -22.86 -1.92 -47.56
C LEU A 593 -23.54 -1.36 -48.81
N ARG A 594 -23.66 -0.03 -48.90
CA ARG A 594 -24.24 0.64 -50.06
C ARG A 594 -23.41 0.43 -51.33
N ALA A 595 -22.07 0.44 -51.23
CA ALA A 595 -21.19 0.13 -52.35
C ALA A 595 -21.36 -1.32 -52.86
N ASN A 596 -21.78 -2.24 -52.00
CA ASN A 596 -22.18 -3.60 -52.38
C ASN A 596 -23.60 -3.67 -52.96
N GLY A 597 -24.36 -2.57 -53.01
CA GLY A 597 -25.70 -2.49 -53.59
C GLY A 597 -26.84 -2.84 -52.62
N VAL A 598 -26.56 -2.93 -51.31
CA VAL A 598 -27.58 -3.12 -50.26
C VAL A 598 -28.26 -1.78 -49.96
N SER A 599 -29.58 -1.78 -49.83
CA SER A 599 -30.36 -0.59 -49.48
C SER A 599 -30.30 -0.33 -47.98
N ILE A 600 -30.26 0.94 -47.57
CA ILE A 600 -30.16 1.33 -46.16
C ILE A 600 -31.32 2.24 -45.77
N SER A 601 -32.00 1.92 -44.67
CA SER A 601 -33.08 2.72 -44.10
C SER A 601 -32.82 3.06 -42.64
N ILE A 602 -33.28 4.24 -42.23
CA ILE A 602 -33.30 4.65 -40.83
C ILE A 602 -34.68 4.41 -40.25
N ASP A 603 -34.72 3.76 -39.08
CA ASP A 603 -35.92 3.46 -38.32
C ASP A 603 -36.14 4.39 -37.11
N ASP A 604 -37.37 4.45 -36.62
CA ASP A 604 -37.83 5.25 -35.47
C ASP A 604 -37.48 6.76 -35.55
N PHE A 605 -37.43 7.33 -36.77
CA PHE A 605 -36.94 8.70 -36.96
C PHE A 605 -37.87 9.75 -36.34
N GLY A 606 -37.28 10.65 -35.55
CA GLY A 606 -37.95 11.77 -34.89
C GLY A 606 -38.10 11.59 -33.38
N THR A 607 -37.81 10.41 -32.85
CA THR A 607 -37.88 10.11 -31.41
C THR A 607 -36.56 10.42 -30.69
N GLY A 608 -35.45 10.60 -31.43
CA GLY A 608 -34.12 10.89 -30.91
C GLY A 608 -33.64 12.33 -31.13
N TYR A 609 -32.39 12.60 -30.71
CA TYR A 609 -31.70 13.87 -30.91
C TYR A 609 -30.84 13.84 -32.19
N SER A 610 -31.46 13.67 -33.36
CA SER A 610 -30.71 13.77 -34.61
C SER A 610 -30.24 15.19 -34.90
N SER A 611 -28.93 15.37 -34.98
CA SER A 611 -28.36 16.56 -35.61
C SER A 611 -28.47 16.39 -37.13
N LEU A 612 -29.31 17.22 -37.75
CA LEU A 612 -29.53 17.31 -39.21
C LEU A 612 -28.20 17.39 -40.00
N ALA A 613 -27.14 17.89 -39.37
CA ALA A 613 -25.80 17.95 -39.97
C ALA A 613 -25.20 16.56 -40.26
N TYR A 614 -25.55 15.53 -39.48
CA TYR A 614 -25.08 14.16 -39.68
C TYR A 614 -25.95 13.37 -40.65
N LEU A 615 -27.26 13.61 -40.68
CA LEU A 615 -28.18 12.92 -41.59
C LEU A 615 -27.70 13.02 -43.05
N ARG A 616 -27.22 14.20 -43.47
CA ARG A 616 -26.67 14.43 -44.81
C ARG A 616 -25.39 13.62 -45.11
N ARG A 617 -24.65 13.19 -44.09
CA ARG A 617 -23.39 12.45 -44.25
C ARG A 617 -23.60 10.94 -44.32
N PHE A 618 -24.72 10.42 -43.81
CA PHE A 618 -24.97 8.99 -43.84
C PHE A 618 -25.41 8.55 -45.25
N PRO A 619 -24.83 7.45 -45.78
CA PRO A 619 -25.17 6.93 -47.09
C PRO A 619 -26.47 6.10 -47.00
N ILE A 620 -27.60 6.76 -46.79
CA ILE A 620 -28.93 6.16 -46.63
C ILE A 620 -29.78 6.35 -47.88
N ASP A 621 -30.80 5.50 -48.03
CA ASP A 621 -31.73 5.54 -49.16
C ASP A 621 -33.18 5.84 -48.72
N LYS A 622 -33.53 5.50 -47.47
CA LYS A 622 -34.89 5.69 -46.95
C LYS A 622 -34.91 6.15 -45.49
N LEU A 623 -36.02 6.78 -45.12
CA LEU A 623 -36.31 7.23 -43.77
C LEU A 623 -37.71 6.75 -43.37
N LYS A 624 -37.80 6.08 -42.21
CA LYS A 624 -39.05 5.56 -41.65
C LYS A 624 -39.55 6.48 -40.54
N ILE A 625 -40.78 6.96 -40.66
CA ILE A 625 -41.45 7.81 -39.66
C ILE A 625 -42.01 6.90 -38.56
N ASP A 626 -41.59 7.15 -37.33
CA ASP A 626 -42.03 6.41 -36.15
C ASP A 626 -43.56 6.44 -35.97
N ILE A 627 -44.12 5.32 -35.51
CA ILE A 627 -45.55 5.15 -35.22
C ILE A 627 -46.09 6.22 -34.26
N ALA A 628 -45.28 6.76 -33.34
CA ALA A 628 -45.66 7.81 -32.41
C ALA A 628 -46.21 9.05 -33.12
N PHE A 629 -45.65 9.41 -34.29
CA PHE A 629 -46.10 10.56 -35.08
C PHE A 629 -47.24 10.22 -36.05
N ILE A 630 -47.44 8.93 -36.36
CA ILE A 630 -48.51 8.48 -37.27
C ILE A 630 -49.81 8.20 -36.53
N ARG A 631 -49.73 7.68 -35.30
CA ARG A 631 -50.88 7.21 -34.52
C ARG A 631 -51.96 8.27 -34.35
N GLU A 632 -51.56 9.50 -34.01
CA GLU A 632 -52.47 10.62 -33.78
C GLU A 632 -52.37 11.71 -34.87
N VAL A 633 -51.83 11.38 -36.04
CA VAL A 633 -51.55 12.36 -37.12
C VAL A 633 -52.79 13.11 -37.62
N THR A 634 -53.98 12.55 -37.46
CA THR A 634 -55.25 13.16 -37.87
C THR A 634 -55.93 13.97 -36.76
N SER A 635 -55.51 13.79 -35.50
CA SER A 635 -56.14 14.40 -34.32
C SER A 635 -55.23 15.39 -33.59
N ASN A 636 -53.92 15.19 -33.64
CA ASN A 636 -52.92 16.04 -33.00
C ASN A 636 -52.19 16.91 -34.05
N PRO A 637 -52.38 18.25 -34.03
CA PRO A 637 -51.71 19.15 -34.97
C PRO A 637 -50.18 19.13 -34.89
N GLN A 638 -49.59 18.81 -33.73
CA GLN A 638 -48.14 18.71 -33.57
C GLN A 638 -47.58 17.50 -34.31
N ASP A 639 -48.18 16.32 -34.12
CA ASP A 639 -47.75 15.09 -34.79
C ASP A 639 -47.91 15.22 -36.32
N ALA A 640 -49.01 15.83 -36.76
CA ALA A 640 -49.22 16.18 -38.17
C ALA A 640 -48.14 17.11 -38.73
N ALA A 641 -47.71 18.11 -37.95
CA ALA A 641 -46.64 19.04 -38.36
C ALA A 641 -45.28 18.34 -38.43
N ILE A 642 -44.96 17.48 -37.46
CA ILE A 642 -43.71 16.70 -37.42
C ILE A 642 -43.67 15.73 -38.61
N ALA A 643 -44.73 14.95 -38.84
CA ALA A 643 -44.79 14.02 -39.97
C ALA A 643 -44.58 14.74 -41.32
N ARG A 644 -45.22 15.90 -41.54
CA ARG A 644 -45.00 16.73 -42.74
C ARG A 644 -43.56 17.18 -42.89
N ALA A 645 -42.98 17.70 -41.81
CA ALA A 645 -41.59 18.17 -41.82
C ALA A 645 -40.60 17.04 -42.14
N ILE A 646 -40.84 15.83 -41.60
CA ILE A 646 -40.02 14.65 -41.89
C ILE A 646 -40.13 14.26 -43.38
N ILE A 647 -41.35 14.28 -43.94
CA ILE A 647 -41.57 13.97 -45.36
C ILE A 647 -40.81 14.96 -46.26
N GLU A 648 -40.99 16.26 -46.02
CA GLU A 648 -40.31 17.32 -46.77
C GLU A 648 -38.78 17.24 -46.65
N LEU A 649 -38.28 16.98 -45.43
CA LEU A 649 -36.85 16.83 -45.17
C LEU A 649 -36.24 15.69 -45.98
N ALA A 650 -36.86 14.50 -45.93
CA ALA A 650 -36.36 13.34 -46.62
C ALA A 650 -36.32 13.55 -48.14
N HIS A 651 -37.38 14.11 -48.73
CA HIS A 651 -37.39 14.45 -50.16
C HIS A 651 -36.34 15.51 -50.53
N SER A 652 -36.08 16.49 -49.65
CA SER A 652 -35.02 17.47 -49.87
C SER A 652 -33.60 16.86 -49.89
N LEU A 653 -33.45 15.68 -49.30
CA LEU A 653 -32.22 14.89 -49.27
C LEU A 653 -32.21 13.74 -50.30
N ASP A 654 -33.20 13.69 -51.19
CA ASP A 654 -33.38 12.62 -52.20
C ASP A 654 -33.57 11.22 -51.57
N LEU A 655 -34.22 11.17 -50.41
CA LEU A 655 -34.55 9.95 -49.67
C LEU A 655 -36.03 9.60 -49.84
N LYS A 656 -36.33 8.30 -49.87
CA LYS A 656 -37.73 7.82 -49.81
C LYS A 656 -38.24 7.81 -48.38
N VAL A 657 -39.53 8.05 -48.21
CA VAL A 657 -40.18 8.08 -46.90
C VAL A 657 -41.15 6.92 -46.75
N ILE A 658 -41.06 6.26 -45.60
CA ILE A 658 -41.98 5.19 -45.20
C ILE A 658 -42.68 5.63 -43.92
N ALA A 659 -44.01 5.63 -43.89
CA ALA A 659 -44.76 5.86 -42.65
C ALA A 659 -45.12 4.52 -41.99
N GLU A 660 -44.75 4.37 -40.72
CA GLU A 660 -45.01 3.16 -39.95
C GLU A 660 -46.28 3.25 -39.11
N GLY A 661 -46.86 2.08 -38.79
CA GLY A 661 -48.02 2.00 -37.91
C GLY A 661 -49.29 2.62 -38.50
N VAL A 662 -49.47 2.58 -39.82
CA VAL A 662 -50.71 3.02 -40.47
C VAL A 662 -51.82 1.99 -40.20
N GLU A 663 -52.84 2.39 -39.46
CA GLU A 663 -53.94 1.54 -39.03
C GLU A 663 -55.29 1.95 -39.63
N THR A 664 -55.48 3.23 -40.00
CA THR A 664 -56.77 3.74 -40.48
C THR A 664 -56.73 4.36 -41.88
N PRO A 665 -57.86 4.35 -42.62
CA PRO A 665 -57.95 5.01 -43.93
C PRO A 665 -57.69 6.53 -43.87
N GLU A 666 -58.02 7.19 -42.76
CA GLU A 666 -57.81 8.63 -42.57
C GLU A 666 -56.30 8.96 -42.47
N GLN A 667 -55.53 8.13 -41.76
CA GLN A 667 -54.07 8.24 -41.72
C GLN A 667 -53.46 8.05 -43.12
N LEU A 668 -53.96 7.06 -43.87
CA LEU A 668 -53.55 6.83 -45.27
C LEU A 668 -53.87 8.05 -46.16
N ALA A 669 -55.04 8.66 -46.01
CA ALA A 669 -55.43 9.85 -46.77
C ALA A 669 -54.47 11.02 -46.48
N PHE A 670 -54.18 11.29 -45.21
CA PHE A 670 -53.20 12.30 -44.80
C PHE A 670 -51.83 12.05 -45.44
N LEU A 671 -51.34 10.81 -45.39
CA LEU A 671 -50.02 10.47 -45.93
C LEU A 671 -49.96 10.62 -47.45
N ARG A 672 -51.04 10.28 -48.17
CA ARG A 672 -51.15 10.50 -49.63
C ARG A 672 -51.17 11.99 -49.98
N GLU A 673 -51.94 12.80 -49.24
CA GLU A 673 -52.01 14.25 -49.45
C GLU A 673 -50.66 14.94 -49.25
N ASN A 674 -49.84 14.42 -48.34
CA ASN A 674 -48.50 14.93 -48.07
C ASN A 674 -47.41 14.19 -48.84
N HIS A 675 -47.76 13.47 -49.91
CA HIS A 675 -46.82 12.83 -50.84
C HIS A 675 -45.86 11.79 -50.22
N CYS A 676 -46.24 11.11 -49.15
CA CYS A 676 -45.45 9.99 -48.62
C CYS A 676 -45.27 8.88 -49.69
N ASP A 677 -44.10 8.24 -49.75
CA ASP A 677 -43.79 7.26 -50.80
C ASP A 677 -44.35 5.86 -50.49
N GLN A 678 -44.20 5.43 -49.23
CA GLN A 678 -44.54 4.08 -48.80
C GLN A 678 -45.23 4.08 -47.44
N ILE A 679 -46.02 3.05 -47.18
CA ILE A 679 -46.65 2.84 -45.88
C ILE A 679 -46.47 1.41 -45.41
N GLN A 680 -46.45 1.25 -44.10
CA GLN A 680 -46.47 -0.02 -43.41
C GLN A 680 -47.40 0.07 -42.19
N GLY A 681 -48.19 -0.96 -41.95
CA GLY A 681 -49.07 -1.00 -40.78
C GLY A 681 -50.22 -1.97 -40.92
N TYR A 682 -51.06 -2.03 -39.88
CA TYR A 682 -52.16 -2.99 -39.80
C TYR A 682 -53.30 -2.72 -40.76
N LEU A 683 -53.36 -1.54 -41.36
CA LEU A 683 -54.27 -1.27 -42.48
C LEU A 683 -54.01 -2.20 -43.68
N ILE A 684 -52.73 -2.57 -43.90
CA ILE A 684 -52.33 -3.51 -44.95
C ILE A 684 -52.47 -4.95 -44.44
N SER A 685 -51.71 -5.26 -43.40
CA SER A 685 -51.70 -6.57 -42.73
C SER A 685 -50.91 -6.50 -41.43
N LYS A 686 -51.25 -7.37 -40.48
CA LYS A 686 -50.34 -7.70 -39.37
C LYS A 686 -49.13 -8.48 -39.91
N PRO A 687 -48.01 -8.58 -39.15
CA PRO A 687 -46.92 -9.47 -39.49
C PRO A 687 -47.41 -10.91 -39.67
N LEU A 688 -47.11 -11.51 -40.82
CA LEU A 688 -47.60 -12.82 -41.24
C LEU A 688 -46.50 -13.88 -41.15
N PRO A 689 -46.79 -15.09 -40.62
CA PRO A 689 -45.96 -16.25 -40.85
C PRO A 689 -45.80 -16.55 -42.34
N LEU A 690 -44.72 -17.23 -42.70
CA LEU A 690 -44.34 -17.44 -44.10
C LEU A 690 -45.47 -18.02 -44.98
N GLY A 691 -46.20 -19.02 -44.48
CA GLY A 691 -47.29 -19.66 -45.24
C GLY A 691 -48.45 -18.71 -45.54
N GLU A 692 -48.82 -17.86 -44.58
CA GLU A 692 -49.88 -16.85 -44.75
C GLU A 692 -49.44 -15.70 -45.66
N LEU A 693 -48.17 -15.28 -45.54
CA LEU A 693 -47.59 -14.26 -46.40
C LEU A 693 -47.63 -14.69 -47.87
N GLU A 694 -47.22 -15.92 -48.19
CA GLU A 694 -47.21 -16.39 -49.58
C GLU A 694 -48.62 -16.43 -50.20
N VAL A 695 -49.65 -16.70 -49.40
CA VAL A 695 -51.05 -16.61 -49.83
C VAL A 695 -51.47 -15.16 -50.04
N PHE A 696 -51.08 -14.26 -49.12
CA PHE A 696 -51.35 -12.83 -49.24
C PHE A 696 -50.74 -12.24 -50.52
N LEU A 697 -49.47 -12.55 -50.81
CA LEU A 697 -48.75 -12.06 -51.99
C LEU A 697 -49.33 -12.58 -53.32
N ARG A 698 -49.92 -13.77 -53.33
CA ARG A 698 -50.58 -14.34 -54.52
C ARG A 698 -51.99 -13.79 -54.77
N SER A 699 -52.60 -13.16 -53.77
CA SER A 699 -53.98 -12.70 -53.85
C SER A 699 -54.10 -11.40 -54.68
N PRO A 700 -55.18 -11.21 -55.47
CA PRO A 700 -55.45 -9.95 -56.17
C PRO A 700 -55.62 -8.75 -55.22
N ALA A 701 -55.90 -9.03 -53.94
CA ALA A 701 -56.03 -8.08 -52.83
C ALA A 701 -54.71 -7.38 -52.42
N SER A 702 -53.57 -7.78 -53.01
CA SER A 702 -52.31 -7.01 -52.95
C SER A 702 -52.40 -5.63 -53.64
N ARG A 703 -53.57 -5.31 -54.24
CA ARG A 703 -54.00 -3.98 -54.67
C ARG A 703 -55.01 -3.45 -53.65
N VAL A 704 -54.54 -2.74 -52.63
CA VAL A 704 -55.43 -2.03 -51.69
C VAL A 704 -55.98 -0.80 -52.44
N GLY A 705 -57.24 -0.88 -52.87
CA GLY A 705 -57.95 0.20 -53.56
C GLY A 705 -58.45 1.26 -52.59
#